data_AF-A0A6A1V2Z2-F1
#
_entry.id   AF-A0A6A1V2Z2-F1
#
_cell.length_a   1.000
_cell.length_b   1.000
_cell.length_c   1.000
_cell.angle_alpha   90.00
_cell.angle_beta   90.00
_cell.angle_gamma   90.00
#
_symmetry.space_group_name_H-M   'P 1'
#
loop_
_entity.id
_entity.type
_entity.pdbx_description
1 polymer ?
#
loop_
_entity_poly.entity_id
_entity_poly.type
_entity_poly.pdbx_seq_one_letter_code
_entity_poly.pdbx_strand_id
1 'polypeptide(L)'
;MSHAVFQTAQIMPMKTLSSKPKMGPFLPAAHPVGGKPLRRGLVIKASASSFPALVEGDAVGLLERCFVAPPALGGSDSASVSSAVSVGPVMKGQYGSLGSVTLEKGKLDMSQKQSKSGLELFDRKFVDAVLNEWQKTMMDLPAGFRQAYEMGLVSSAQMVKFLAINARPTTTRFISRVLPEGMSRAFIGRMLADPAFLNKLLLEQAATIGCSVWWELKNRKNRIKQEWDLALINVLTVAACNAIVVWSLAPCRSYGNTFRFDLQNTLQKLPNNVFEKSYPLREFDLQKRIPAFFYKAAELCMVGLSAGAVQGALSNFLASKKEGRVSVTIPTVSTSALGYGAFLGLYANCRYQLLCGFERAISNHFDVIAVPLLFGMALRILNVQLGERSRLAWLGVEADPLVHSDSLLKAYNRPSDDVNGQSSKWFISKNAIVSGLGLLGIRQGNVDSVADGEQSAPKARRKRVVRKKVYISESRNRAALEKIEQAAKLFPQAPIVNKFEDNTYNRVGYTLVSKLSPAQSCISCPLRNAVLAMVKAAFETTDLELHCGSHPRLGVVDHICFHPLAHASLGQTAGIAMSLAADIGSSMQAPTFLYGAAHEEARTLDSIRRELGYFKPNSSGTEWAGGPKSESLPLKPDEGPTQVSRAKGVVVIGATPWVDNYNVPVFSNDMAALRRIAKRVSGRGGGLPSVQAMALAHGNDVTEVACNLLEPNKVGGDRVQQEVERLAREEGMAVGKGYFTDLSQEEIVKRCLKLGSFYVTENEREK
;
A
#
# COMPACT_ATOMS: atom_id res chain seq x y z
N MET A 1 -20.46 -19.62 42.43
CA MET A 1 -20.58 -19.61 40.95
C MET A 1 -19.22 -19.24 40.37
N SER A 2 -18.92 -19.63 39.13
CA SER A 2 -17.53 -19.93 38.75
C SER A 2 -16.84 -18.83 37.94
N HIS A 3 -15.75 -18.26 38.48
CA HIS A 3 -14.67 -17.72 37.67
C HIS A 3 -13.73 -18.86 37.26
N ALA A 4 -13.33 -18.90 35.99
CA ALA A 4 -12.28 -19.80 35.49
C ALA A 4 -11.32 -19.01 34.61
N VAL A 5 -10.04 -18.99 34.98
CA VAL A 5 -8.97 -18.26 34.29
C VAL A 5 -8.15 -19.26 33.48
N PHE A 6 -7.82 -18.92 32.23
CA PHE A 6 -6.87 -19.69 31.43
C PHE A 6 -5.46 -19.58 32.02
N GLN A 7 -4.87 -20.71 32.44
CA GLN A 7 -3.43 -20.82 32.66
C GLN A 7 -2.78 -21.65 31.55
N THR A 8 -1.75 -21.09 30.93
CA THR A 8 -0.92 -21.74 29.92
C THR A 8 0.27 -22.46 30.56
N ALA A 9 0.52 -23.70 30.11
CA ALA A 9 1.80 -24.43 30.17
C ALA A 9 2.65 -24.28 31.45
N GLN A 10 2.53 -25.23 32.39
CA GLN A 10 3.45 -25.35 33.51
C GLN A 10 4.86 -25.80 33.07
N ILE A 11 5.86 -25.25 33.75
CA ILE A 11 7.27 -25.64 33.67
C ILE A 11 7.46 -26.96 34.46
N MET A 12 8.28 -27.90 33.95
CA MET A 12 8.64 -29.10 34.71
C MET A 12 9.62 -28.76 35.86
N PRO A 13 9.37 -29.24 37.09
CA PRO A 13 10.33 -29.12 38.18
C PRO A 13 11.37 -30.25 38.14
N MET A 14 12.66 -29.91 37.96
CA MET A 14 13.75 -30.83 38.29
C MET A 14 13.94 -30.87 39.81
N LYS A 15 13.93 -32.08 40.40
CA LYS A 15 14.29 -32.28 41.81
C LYS A 15 15.81 -32.21 41.99
N THR A 16 16.24 -31.53 43.04
CA THR A 16 17.64 -31.47 43.46
C THR A 16 18.08 -32.76 44.16
N LEU A 17 19.27 -33.25 43.83
CA LEU A 17 20.06 -34.21 44.62
C LEU A 17 21.55 -33.90 44.39
N SER A 18 22.39 -34.18 45.39
CA SER A 18 23.67 -33.48 45.58
C SER A 18 24.89 -34.39 45.49
N SER A 19 25.91 -33.96 44.75
CA SER A 19 27.32 -34.39 44.90
C SER A 19 28.28 -33.35 44.31
N LYS A 20 29.47 -33.19 44.91
CA LYS A 20 30.43 -32.11 44.62
C LYS A 20 31.52 -32.51 43.61
N PRO A 21 31.99 -31.62 42.72
CA PRO A 21 33.29 -31.77 42.03
C PRO A 21 34.47 -31.34 42.91
N LYS A 22 35.71 -31.73 42.52
CA LYS A 22 36.98 -31.38 43.19
C LYS A 22 37.80 -30.33 42.40
N MET A 23 38.84 -29.76 43.02
CA MET A 23 39.66 -28.65 42.52
C MET A 23 40.93 -29.05 41.73
N GLY A 24 41.28 -28.21 40.73
CA GLY A 24 42.65 -27.78 40.41
C GLY A 24 43.59 -28.73 39.64
N PRO A 25 44.81 -28.28 39.22
CA PRO A 25 45.42 -26.95 39.48
C PRO A 25 45.97 -26.16 38.24
N PHE A 26 46.06 -24.83 38.42
CA PHE A 26 47.01 -23.81 37.89
C PHE A 26 47.78 -23.94 36.54
N LEU A 27 47.58 -22.94 35.65
CA LEU A 27 48.49 -21.82 35.23
C LEU A 27 50.03 -22.04 35.15
N PRO A 28 50.79 -21.37 34.23
CA PRO A 28 50.76 -19.90 34.02
C PRO A 28 50.84 -19.39 32.55
N ALA A 29 51.12 -18.08 32.36
CA ALA A 29 50.99 -17.35 31.08
C ALA A 29 52.23 -16.47 30.75
N ALA A 30 52.34 -16.01 29.48
CA ALA A 30 53.31 -14.99 29.04
C ALA A 30 52.83 -14.20 27.80
N HIS A 31 53.35 -12.98 27.64
CA HIS A 31 53.15 -11.98 26.57
C HIS A 31 54.49 -11.20 26.40
N PRO A 32 54.66 -10.21 25.48
CA PRO A 32 54.33 -10.18 24.05
C PRO A 32 55.49 -9.61 23.17
N VAL A 33 55.53 -9.87 21.85
CA VAL A 33 56.34 -9.09 20.88
C VAL A 33 55.57 -8.89 19.57
N GLY A 34 55.69 -7.70 18.96
CA GLY A 34 54.86 -7.26 17.82
C GLY A 34 55.44 -7.47 16.41
N GLY A 35 54.64 -7.09 15.40
CA GLY A 35 55.00 -7.08 13.97
C GLY A 35 53.98 -6.25 13.15
N LYS A 36 54.41 -5.68 12.02
CA LYS A 36 53.62 -4.74 11.19
C LYS A 36 52.96 -5.42 9.96
N PRO A 37 51.96 -4.79 9.30
CA PRO A 37 50.95 -5.51 8.50
C PRO A 37 51.32 -5.73 7.03
N LEU A 38 50.68 -6.72 6.40
CA LEU A 38 50.66 -6.89 4.94
C LEU A 38 49.27 -6.56 4.35
N ARG A 39 49.25 -5.73 3.29
CA ARG A 39 48.09 -5.57 2.42
C ARG A 39 48.01 -6.73 1.43
N ARG A 40 46.83 -7.34 1.25
CA ARG A 40 46.38 -7.86 -0.05
C ARG A 40 44.91 -7.49 -0.25
N GLY A 41 44.64 -6.64 -1.24
CA GLY A 41 43.28 -6.35 -1.67
C GLY A 41 42.77 -7.43 -2.62
N LEU A 42 41.50 -7.80 -2.49
CA LEU A 42 40.86 -8.73 -3.42
C LEU A 42 40.42 -7.97 -4.68
N VAL A 43 41.06 -8.23 -5.81
CA VAL A 43 40.66 -7.67 -7.11
C VAL A 43 39.42 -8.41 -7.60
N ILE A 44 38.30 -7.69 -7.73
CA ILE A 44 37.13 -8.19 -8.45
C ILE A 44 37.41 -8.08 -9.95
N LYS A 45 37.64 -9.21 -10.61
CA LYS A 45 37.70 -9.29 -12.08
C LYS A 45 36.35 -9.78 -12.61
N ALA A 46 35.61 -8.90 -13.28
CA ALA A 46 34.43 -9.29 -14.02
C ALA A 46 34.84 -9.99 -15.33
N SER A 47 34.21 -11.12 -15.63
CA SER A 47 34.21 -11.77 -16.93
C SER A 47 32.78 -12.17 -17.24
N ALA A 48 32.23 -11.72 -18.37
CA ALA A 48 30.97 -12.24 -18.87
C ALA A 48 31.22 -13.57 -19.58
N SER A 49 30.46 -14.61 -19.24
CA SER A 49 30.36 -15.83 -20.03
C SER A 49 28.90 -16.05 -20.42
N SER A 50 28.68 -16.34 -21.70
CA SER A 50 27.37 -16.42 -22.34
C SER A 50 26.53 -17.61 -21.84
N PHE A 51 25.21 -17.48 -22.00
CA PHE A 51 24.26 -18.58 -21.86
C PHE A 51 24.58 -19.73 -22.82
N PRO A 52 24.62 -20.99 -22.36
CA PRO A 52 24.21 -22.13 -23.16
C PRO A 52 22.68 -22.11 -23.29
N ALA A 53 22.14 -22.38 -24.48
CA ALA A 53 20.70 -22.56 -24.64
C ALA A 53 20.23 -23.80 -23.87
N LEU A 54 19.08 -23.71 -23.20
CA LEU A 54 18.46 -24.88 -22.58
C LEU A 54 17.84 -25.73 -23.70
N VAL A 55 18.25 -27.00 -23.81
CA VAL A 55 17.66 -27.92 -24.79
C VAL A 55 16.24 -28.26 -24.37
N GLU A 56 15.28 -27.88 -25.21
CA GLU A 56 13.86 -28.19 -25.06
C GLU A 56 13.60 -29.62 -25.56
N GLY A 57 13.33 -30.57 -24.65
CA GLY A 57 13.15 -31.97 -25.04
C GLY A 57 12.78 -32.93 -23.90
N ASP A 58 11.95 -33.90 -24.27
CA ASP A 58 11.69 -35.19 -23.59
C ASP A 58 11.24 -35.21 -22.11
N ALA A 59 10.37 -34.29 -21.73
CA ALA A 59 9.43 -34.53 -20.61
C ALA A 59 8.11 -35.21 -21.07
N VAL A 60 7.90 -35.34 -22.39
CA VAL A 60 6.64 -35.81 -23.00
C VAL A 60 6.72 -37.26 -23.47
N GLY A 61 7.85 -37.72 -24.03
CA GLY A 61 8.00 -39.09 -24.52
C GLY A 61 7.93 -40.16 -23.42
N LEU A 62 8.26 -39.78 -22.18
CA LEU A 62 8.08 -40.61 -20.99
C LEU A 62 6.59 -40.79 -20.58
N LEU A 63 5.68 -39.89 -20.98
CA LEU A 63 4.25 -40.00 -20.64
C LEU A 63 3.48 -40.90 -21.62
N GLU A 64 3.82 -40.90 -22.91
CA GLU A 64 3.12 -41.70 -23.92
C GLU A 64 3.42 -43.21 -23.78
N ARG A 65 4.61 -43.58 -23.27
CA ARG A 65 4.97 -44.98 -23.01
C ARG A 65 4.08 -45.68 -21.99
N CYS A 66 3.39 -44.95 -21.11
CA CYS A 66 2.45 -45.54 -20.14
C CYS A 66 1.13 -46.04 -20.76
N PHE A 67 0.84 -45.72 -22.03
CA PHE A 67 -0.44 -46.05 -22.68
C PHE A 67 -0.34 -46.97 -23.90
N VAL A 68 0.86 -47.42 -24.29
CA VAL A 68 1.06 -48.32 -25.45
C VAL A 68 1.50 -49.70 -24.97
N ALA A 69 0.60 -50.68 -25.03
CA ALA A 69 0.95 -52.09 -24.85
C ALA A 69 1.61 -52.63 -26.15
N PRO A 70 2.82 -53.20 -26.09
CA PRO A 70 3.46 -53.78 -27.27
C PRO A 70 2.84 -55.14 -27.66
N PRO A 71 2.76 -55.49 -28.96
CA PRO A 71 2.34 -56.82 -29.41
C PRO A 71 3.45 -57.86 -29.17
N ALA A 72 3.07 -59.13 -29.03
CA ALA A 72 3.99 -60.22 -28.71
C ALA A 72 4.65 -60.85 -29.95
N LEU A 73 5.99 -60.80 -29.98
CA LEU A 73 6.94 -61.48 -30.89
C LEU A 73 8.24 -61.70 -30.07
N GLY A 74 9.09 -62.72 -30.25
CA GLY A 74 9.05 -63.88 -31.15
C GLY A 74 10.46 -64.28 -31.59
N GLY A 75 11.01 -65.38 -31.06
CA GLY A 75 12.43 -65.80 -31.24
C GLY A 75 13.33 -65.39 -30.05
N SER A 76 14.21 -66.22 -29.47
CA SER A 76 15.37 -66.99 -29.97
C SER A 76 16.67 -66.13 -30.05
N ASP A 77 17.77 -66.36 -29.32
CA ASP A 77 18.15 -67.28 -28.20
C ASP A 77 19.24 -66.53 -27.34
N SER A 78 20.10 -67.05 -26.44
CA SER A 78 20.61 -68.40 -26.07
C SER A 78 21.30 -68.37 -24.67
N ALA A 79 22.11 -69.39 -24.33
CA ALA A 79 23.16 -69.42 -23.29
C ALA A 79 22.74 -69.04 -21.83
N SER A 80 22.41 -70.00 -20.95
CA SER A 80 23.34 -70.74 -20.03
C SER A 80 23.78 -69.95 -18.77
N VAL A 81 23.81 -70.48 -17.54
CA VAL A 81 23.59 -71.88 -17.05
C VAL A 81 23.29 -71.91 -15.53
N SER A 82 22.64 -72.99 -15.04
CA SER A 82 22.50 -73.42 -13.60
C SER A 82 21.73 -72.49 -12.61
N SER A 83 21.03 -72.97 -11.56
CA SER A 83 20.55 -74.33 -11.17
C SER A 83 19.46 -74.22 -10.06
N ALA A 84 18.98 -75.37 -9.54
CA ALA A 84 18.10 -75.58 -8.36
C ALA A 84 16.57 -75.68 -8.57
N VAL A 85 16.16 -76.94 -8.84
CA VAL A 85 14.89 -77.63 -8.48
C VAL A 85 14.37 -77.18 -7.08
N SER A 86 13.06 -77.12 -6.75
CA SER A 86 12.08 -78.22 -6.87
C SER A 86 10.63 -77.90 -6.44
N VAL A 87 9.73 -78.86 -6.72
CA VAL A 87 8.36 -79.08 -6.17
C VAL A 87 7.25 -78.07 -6.56
N GLY A 88 6.22 -78.59 -7.25
CA GLY A 88 4.88 -77.99 -7.34
C GLY A 88 3.86 -78.73 -6.46
N PRO A 89 2.56 -78.42 -6.58
CA PRO A 89 1.74 -79.35 -7.37
C PRO A 89 0.69 -78.68 -8.28
N VAL A 90 0.11 -79.50 -9.17
CA VAL A 90 -0.97 -79.14 -10.10
C VAL A 90 -2.27 -79.82 -9.66
N MET A 91 -3.41 -79.14 -9.82
CA MET A 91 -4.71 -79.80 -10.02
C MET A 91 -5.40 -79.26 -11.28
N LYS A 92 -6.22 -80.11 -11.91
CA LYS A 92 -6.89 -79.87 -13.21
C LYS A 92 -8.38 -79.63 -13.03
N GLY A 93 -8.97 -78.93 -14.01
CA GLY A 93 -10.42 -78.91 -14.28
C GLY A 93 -11.07 -77.52 -14.08
N GLN A 94 -12.13 -77.17 -14.83
CA GLN A 94 -12.75 -77.87 -15.97
C GLN A 94 -13.68 -76.90 -16.74
N TYR A 95 -13.78 -77.04 -18.07
CA TYR A 95 -14.63 -76.26 -18.99
C TYR A 95 -14.32 -74.74 -19.08
N GLY A 96 -14.67 -74.02 -20.16
CA GLY A 96 -15.29 -74.43 -21.43
C GLY A 96 -15.00 -73.41 -22.55
N SER A 97 -15.25 -73.77 -23.81
CA SER A 97 -14.76 -73.04 -24.99
C SER A 97 -15.83 -72.30 -25.80
N LEU A 98 -15.43 -71.17 -26.38
CA LEU A 98 -15.94 -70.56 -27.63
C LEU A 98 -17.45 -70.30 -27.76
N GLY A 99 -17.83 -69.02 -27.67
CA GLY A 99 -19.03 -68.46 -28.31
C GLY A 99 -18.65 -67.20 -29.09
N SER A 100 -18.76 -67.24 -30.42
CA SER A 100 -18.43 -66.10 -31.30
C SER A 100 -19.56 -65.06 -31.34
N VAL A 101 -19.21 -63.78 -31.25
CA VAL A 101 -20.16 -62.67 -31.45
C VAL A 101 -19.76 -61.91 -32.71
N THR A 102 -20.62 -61.98 -33.73
CA THR A 102 -20.50 -61.21 -34.97
C THR A 102 -20.92 -59.75 -34.75
N LEU A 103 -20.41 -58.86 -35.60
CA LEU A 103 -20.72 -57.43 -35.59
C LEU A 103 -22.18 -57.15 -35.95
N GLU A 104 -22.91 -56.47 -35.08
CA GLU A 104 -24.13 -55.71 -35.43
C GLU A 104 -23.88 -54.21 -35.23
N LYS A 105 -24.41 -53.40 -36.16
CA LYS A 105 -23.96 -52.03 -36.40
C LYS A 105 -24.90 -50.99 -35.76
N GLY A 106 -25.04 -51.07 -34.43
CA GLY A 106 -25.92 -50.23 -33.63
C GLY A 106 -25.60 -48.73 -33.72
N LYS A 107 -26.43 -47.99 -34.45
CA LYS A 107 -26.35 -46.52 -34.64
C LYS A 107 -26.97 -45.81 -33.42
N LEU A 108 -26.15 -45.17 -32.59
CA LEU A 108 -26.60 -44.42 -31.39
C LEU A 108 -25.90 -43.06 -31.22
N ASP A 109 -26.54 -42.18 -30.47
CA ASP A 109 -26.40 -40.72 -30.58
C ASP A 109 -25.21 -40.05 -29.89
N MET A 110 -24.79 -38.92 -30.47
CA MET A 110 -23.77 -38.01 -29.93
C MET A 110 -24.34 -37.07 -28.84
N SER A 111 -24.69 -37.59 -27.66
CA SER A 111 -25.13 -36.72 -26.55
C SER A 111 -24.83 -37.22 -25.12
N GLN A 112 -23.57 -37.59 -24.80
CA GLN A 112 -23.11 -37.57 -23.41
C GLN A 112 -21.58 -37.43 -23.23
N LYS A 113 -20.99 -36.35 -23.73
CA LYS A 113 -19.57 -36.01 -23.48
C LYS A 113 -19.37 -35.41 -22.07
N GLN A 114 -19.67 -36.17 -21.03
CA GLN A 114 -19.43 -35.74 -19.64
C GLN A 114 -18.12 -36.33 -19.10
N SER A 115 -17.14 -35.45 -18.87
CA SER A 115 -15.79 -35.84 -18.45
C SER A 115 -15.77 -36.49 -17.06
N LYS A 116 -15.67 -37.81 -17.00
CA LYS A 116 -15.19 -38.52 -15.81
C LYS A 116 -13.67 -38.40 -15.76
N SER A 117 -13.19 -37.27 -15.20
CA SER A 117 -11.78 -37.12 -14.82
C SER A 117 -11.33 -38.32 -13.97
N GLY A 118 -10.19 -38.93 -14.32
CA GLY A 118 -9.75 -40.21 -13.77
C GLY A 118 -9.81 -40.27 -12.24
N LEU A 119 -10.39 -41.35 -11.72
CA LEU A 119 -10.41 -41.64 -10.29
C LEU A 119 -8.98 -41.82 -9.77
N GLU A 120 -8.56 -40.95 -8.85
CA GLU A 120 -7.27 -41.07 -8.13
C GLU A 120 -7.32 -42.20 -7.08
N LEU A 121 -7.62 -43.42 -7.52
CA LEU A 121 -7.50 -44.62 -6.68
C LEU A 121 -6.03 -44.91 -6.37
N PHE A 122 -5.81 -45.52 -5.20
CA PHE A 122 -4.54 -46.15 -4.89
C PHE A 122 -4.54 -47.56 -5.51
N ASP A 123 -3.70 -47.77 -6.54
CA ASP A 123 -3.27 -49.12 -6.92
C ASP A 123 -1.77 -49.24 -6.65
N ARG A 124 -1.44 -50.13 -5.72
CA ARG A 124 -0.09 -50.45 -5.31
C ARG A 124 0.79 -50.88 -6.48
N LYS A 125 0.25 -51.62 -7.46
CA LYS A 125 1.01 -52.09 -8.63
C LYS A 125 1.52 -50.94 -9.49
N PHE A 126 0.70 -49.92 -9.71
CA PHE A 126 1.12 -48.73 -10.48
C PHE A 126 2.09 -47.85 -9.69
N VAL A 127 1.96 -47.75 -8.36
CA VAL A 127 2.91 -46.99 -7.54
C VAL A 127 4.27 -47.71 -7.47
N ASP A 128 4.28 -49.05 -7.38
CA ASP A 128 5.48 -49.87 -7.41
C ASP A 128 6.16 -49.83 -8.80
N ALA A 129 5.38 -49.84 -9.89
CA ALA A 129 5.90 -49.64 -11.24
C ALA A 129 6.61 -48.28 -11.40
N VAL A 130 5.99 -47.19 -10.93
CA VAL A 130 6.59 -45.84 -10.92
C VAL A 130 7.87 -45.80 -10.08
N LEU A 131 7.91 -46.47 -8.93
CA LEU A 131 9.13 -46.54 -8.11
C LEU A 131 10.27 -47.29 -8.84
N ASN A 132 9.95 -48.42 -9.47
CA ASN A 132 10.91 -49.21 -10.24
C ASN A 132 11.46 -48.45 -11.46
N GLU A 133 10.59 -47.80 -12.24
CA GLU A 133 10.97 -46.98 -13.41
C GLU A 133 11.93 -45.84 -13.02
N TRP A 134 11.69 -45.20 -11.87
CA TRP A 134 12.55 -44.14 -11.34
C TRP A 134 13.78 -44.67 -10.59
N GLN A 135 14.02 -45.99 -10.61
CA GLN A 135 15.09 -46.70 -9.88
C GLN A 135 15.12 -46.33 -8.39
N LYS A 136 13.96 -46.38 -7.72
CA LYS A 136 13.79 -46.10 -6.29
C LYS A 136 13.09 -47.26 -5.61
N THR A 137 13.45 -47.48 -4.34
CA THR A 137 12.75 -48.44 -3.48
C THR A 137 11.79 -47.72 -2.53
N MET A 138 10.87 -48.48 -1.92
CA MET A 138 10.09 -48.01 -0.75
C MET A 138 11.00 -47.53 0.41
N MET A 139 12.24 -48.04 0.50
CA MET A 139 13.23 -47.61 1.49
C MET A 139 13.90 -46.28 1.13
N ASP A 140 13.90 -45.87 -0.14
CA ASP A 140 14.37 -44.55 -0.56
C ASP A 140 13.43 -43.41 -0.16
N LEU A 141 12.14 -43.72 0.00
CA LEU A 141 11.12 -42.75 0.39
C LEU A 141 11.36 -42.23 1.82
N PRO A 142 11.17 -40.90 2.07
CA PRO A 142 11.14 -40.33 3.41
C PRO A 142 10.08 -41.01 4.29
N ALA A 143 10.32 -41.12 5.61
CA ALA A 143 9.46 -41.89 6.52
C ALA A 143 7.96 -41.55 6.41
N GLY A 144 7.59 -40.26 6.34
CA GLY A 144 6.19 -39.86 6.16
C GLY A 144 5.58 -40.22 4.80
N PHE A 145 6.40 -40.33 3.75
CA PHE A 145 5.97 -40.74 2.41
C PHE A 145 5.89 -42.28 2.30
N ARG A 146 6.77 -43.00 3.01
CA ARG A 146 6.69 -44.45 3.19
C ARG A 146 5.42 -44.85 3.95
N GLN A 147 5.13 -44.18 5.06
CA GLN A 147 3.88 -44.35 5.81
C GLN A 147 2.64 -44.01 4.96
N ALA A 148 2.73 -42.97 4.10
CA ALA A 148 1.65 -42.63 3.17
C ALA A 148 1.40 -43.74 2.13
N TYR A 149 2.45 -44.38 1.63
CA TYR A 149 2.39 -45.54 0.74
C TYR A 149 1.82 -46.78 1.46
N GLU A 150 2.30 -47.09 2.68
CA GLU A 150 1.81 -48.20 3.52
C GLU A 150 0.31 -48.09 3.82
N MET A 151 -0.17 -46.87 4.05
CA MET A 151 -1.58 -46.58 4.31
C MET A 151 -2.45 -46.41 3.05
N GLY A 152 -1.90 -46.56 1.84
CA GLY A 152 -2.65 -46.45 0.58
C GLY A 152 -3.09 -45.04 0.19
N LEU A 153 -2.31 -44.00 0.53
CA LEU A 153 -2.73 -42.59 0.49
C LEU A 153 -2.11 -41.74 -0.63
N VAL A 154 -1.37 -42.38 -1.54
CA VAL A 154 -0.60 -41.72 -2.61
C VAL A 154 -0.98 -42.34 -3.96
N SER A 155 -1.71 -41.61 -4.82
CA SER A 155 -1.99 -42.11 -6.18
C SER A 155 -0.72 -42.11 -7.03
N SER A 156 -0.64 -42.96 -8.06
CA SER A 156 0.52 -43.03 -8.97
C SER A 156 0.88 -41.67 -9.56
N ALA A 157 -0.11 -40.90 -10.02
CA ALA A 157 0.06 -39.54 -10.52
C ALA A 157 0.65 -38.56 -9.47
N GLN A 158 0.41 -38.78 -8.18
CA GLN A 158 1.02 -37.99 -7.10
C GLN A 158 2.46 -38.43 -6.81
N MET A 159 2.75 -39.74 -6.90
CA MET A 159 4.12 -40.25 -6.82
C MET A 159 4.98 -39.69 -7.96
N VAL A 160 4.50 -39.74 -9.21
CA VAL A 160 5.17 -39.15 -10.38
C VAL A 160 5.39 -37.64 -10.19
N LYS A 161 4.36 -36.87 -9.79
CA LYS A 161 4.50 -35.43 -9.54
C LYS A 161 5.49 -35.10 -8.40
N PHE A 162 5.50 -35.90 -7.34
CA PHE A 162 6.46 -35.73 -6.25
C PHE A 162 7.90 -36.04 -6.71
N LEU A 163 8.11 -37.16 -7.41
CA LEU A 163 9.42 -37.58 -7.92
C LEU A 163 9.96 -36.63 -9.00
N ALA A 164 9.13 -36.13 -9.91
CA ALA A 164 9.53 -35.15 -10.91
C ALA A 164 9.99 -33.82 -10.29
N ILE A 165 9.31 -33.33 -9.25
CA ILE A 165 9.69 -32.10 -8.54
C ILE A 165 10.86 -32.34 -7.56
N ASN A 166 11.04 -33.56 -7.07
CA ASN A 166 12.08 -33.93 -6.09
C ASN A 166 13.05 -35.00 -6.63
N ALA A 167 13.43 -34.91 -7.91
CA ALA A 167 14.21 -35.93 -8.63
C ALA A 167 15.56 -36.29 -7.97
N ARG A 168 16.06 -35.42 -7.10
CA ARG A 168 17.02 -35.77 -6.05
C ARG A 168 16.34 -35.55 -4.69
N PRO A 169 15.99 -36.61 -3.92
CA PRO A 169 15.25 -36.48 -2.65
C PRO A 169 16.09 -35.94 -1.48
N THR A 170 17.16 -35.19 -1.76
CA THR A 170 18.08 -34.60 -0.78
C THR A 170 17.38 -33.57 0.10
N THR A 171 16.55 -32.70 -0.48
CA THR A 171 15.73 -31.71 0.24
C THR A 171 14.82 -32.39 1.26
N THR A 172 14.07 -33.40 0.81
CA THR A 172 13.06 -34.06 1.64
C THR A 172 13.71 -34.93 2.73
N ARG A 173 14.83 -35.59 2.42
CA ARG A 173 15.65 -36.30 3.42
C ARG A 173 16.29 -35.33 4.43
N PHE A 174 16.79 -34.17 3.99
CA PHE A 174 17.36 -33.13 4.85
C PHE A 174 16.31 -32.58 5.83
N ILE A 175 15.14 -32.17 5.33
CA ILE A 175 14.00 -31.73 6.16
C ILE A 175 13.65 -32.79 7.20
N SER A 176 13.60 -34.07 6.81
CA SER A 176 13.28 -35.16 7.73
C SER A 176 14.36 -35.50 8.77
N ARG A 177 15.58 -34.99 8.61
CA ARG A 177 16.71 -35.17 9.54
C ARG A 177 16.97 -33.94 10.42
N VAL A 178 16.58 -32.75 9.96
CA VAL A 178 16.83 -31.47 10.65
C VAL A 178 15.63 -31.03 11.49
N LEU A 179 14.40 -31.37 11.10
CA LEU A 179 13.21 -31.04 11.88
C LEU A 179 12.81 -32.19 12.83
N PRO A 180 12.40 -31.88 14.08
CA PRO A 180 11.72 -32.82 14.97
C PRO A 180 10.55 -33.53 14.28
N GLU A 181 10.31 -34.80 14.62
CA GLU A 181 9.41 -35.70 13.89
C GLU A 181 8.02 -35.13 13.61
N GLY A 182 7.41 -34.43 14.58
CA GLY A 182 6.11 -33.79 14.40
C GLY A 182 6.11 -32.68 13.34
N MET A 183 7.14 -31.83 13.31
CA MET A 183 7.29 -30.78 12.29
C MET A 183 7.70 -31.39 10.94
N SER A 184 8.56 -32.39 10.94
CA SER A 184 8.90 -33.20 9.76
C SER A 184 7.63 -33.79 9.12
N ARG A 185 6.83 -34.56 9.86
CA ARG A 185 5.56 -35.15 9.37
C ARG A 185 4.57 -34.07 8.89
N ALA A 186 4.46 -32.94 9.59
CA ALA A 186 3.60 -31.83 9.18
C ALA A 186 4.08 -31.11 7.90
N PHE A 187 5.39 -31.09 7.63
CA PHE A 187 5.97 -30.55 6.39
C PHE A 187 5.75 -31.54 5.22
N ILE A 188 6.04 -32.82 5.43
CA ILE A 188 5.84 -33.88 4.41
C ILE A 188 4.34 -34.05 4.06
N GLY A 189 3.43 -33.93 5.03
CA GLY A 189 1.99 -33.94 4.79
C GLY A 189 1.50 -32.79 3.90
N ARG A 190 2.18 -31.64 3.94
CA ARG A 190 1.95 -30.51 3.01
C ARG A 190 2.57 -30.78 1.64
N MET A 191 3.80 -31.30 1.57
CA MET A 191 4.45 -31.67 0.30
C MET A 191 3.73 -32.78 -0.48
N LEU A 192 2.99 -33.69 0.16
CA LEU A 192 2.12 -34.63 -0.57
C LEU A 192 0.81 -33.96 -1.06
N ALA A 193 0.28 -32.99 -0.30
CA ALA A 193 -0.95 -32.30 -0.66
C ALA A 193 -0.74 -31.27 -1.79
N ASP A 194 0.40 -30.59 -1.79
CA ASP A 194 0.90 -29.71 -2.84
C ASP A 194 2.43 -29.89 -2.98
N PRO A 195 2.95 -30.56 -4.04
CA PRO A 195 4.37 -30.79 -4.21
C PRO A 195 5.17 -29.50 -4.51
N ALA A 196 4.49 -28.41 -4.90
CA ALA A 196 5.12 -27.10 -5.07
C ALA A 196 5.18 -26.29 -3.75
N PHE A 197 4.62 -26.80 -2.63
CA PHE A 197 4.52 -26.09 -1.35
C PHE A 197 5.85 -25.47 -0.87
N LEU A 198 6.95 -26.23 -0.93
CA LEU A 198 8.28 -25.75 -0.51
C LEU A 198 8.72 -24.53 -1.34
N ASN A 199 8.54 -24.60 -2.66
CA ASN A 199 8.95 -23.53 -3.58
C ASN A 199 8.05 -22.30 -3.42
N LYS A 200 6.73 -22.49 -3.24
CA LYS A 200 5.77 -21.42 -2.93
C LYS A 200 6.14 -20.70 -1.62
N LEU A 201 6.42 -21.45 -0.56
CA LEU A 201 6.79 -20.90 0.75
C LEU A 201 8.12 -20.12 0.70
N LEU A 202 9.15 -20.66 0.03
CA LEU A 202 10.44 -19.99 -0.13
C LEU A 202 10.34 -18.71 -0.97
N LEU A 203 9.65 -18.77 -2.12
CA LEU A 203 9.45 -17.60 -2.99
C LEU A 203 8.66 -16.52 -2.26
N GLU A 204 7.58 -16.88 -1.56
CA GLU A 204 6.73 -15.91 -0.89
C GLU A 204 7.43 -15.28 0.32
N GLN A 205 8.31 -16.01 1.02
CA GLN A 205 9.18 -15.40 2.04
C GLN A 205 10.26 -14.50 1.44
N ALA A 206 10.88 -14.86 0.32
CA ALA A 206 11.82 -13.99 -0.38
C ALA A 206 11.15 -12.69 -0.85
N ALA A 207 9.94 -12.79 -1.41
CA ALA A 207 9.13 -11.64 -1.80
C ALA A 207 8.72 -10.78 -0.59
N THR A 208 8.33 -11.41 0.53
CA THR A 208 7.92 -10.71 1.76
C THR A 208 9.07 -9.94 2.38
N ILE A 209 10.21 -10.61 2.61
CA ILE A 209 11.42 -9.98 3.15
C ILE A 209 11.89 -8.87 2.21
N GLY A 210 11.91 -9.12 0.89
CA GLY A 210 12.26 -8.11 -0.11
C GLY A 210 11.36 -6.87 -0.07
N CYS A 211 10.03 -7.05 0.00
CA CYS A 211 9.08 -5.94 0.06
C CYS A 211 9.22 -5.12 1.36
N SER A 212 9.31 -5.77 2.53
CA SER A 212 9.46 -5.05 3.80
C SER A 212 10.82 -4.38 3.94
N VAL A 213 11.92 -5.01 3.49
CA VAL A 213 13.26 -4.37 3.46
C VAL A 213 13.27 -3.17 2.51
N TRP A 214 12.66 -3.30 1.33
CA TRP A 214 12.53 -2.19 0.38
C TRP A 214 11.72 -1.01 0.96
N TRP A 215 10.62 -1.29 1.68
CA TRP A 215 9.82 -0.28 2.37
C TRP A 215 10.61 0.43 3.48
N GLU A 216 11.32 -0.33 4.34
CA GLU A 216 12.17 0.21 5.39
C GLU A 216 13.30 1.10 4.82
N LEU A 217 13.95 0.67 3.74
CA LEU A 217 14.97 1.45 3.05
C LEU A 217 14.40 2.74 2.43
N LYS A 218 13.26 2.66 1.74
CA LYS A 218 12.60 3.82 1.11
C LYS A 218 12.22 4.88 2.15
N ASN A 219 11.75 4.45 3.32
CA ASN A 219 11.22 5.35 4.35
C ASN A 219 12.29 5.88 5.30
N ARG A 220 13.17 5.04 5.87
CA ARG A 220 14.21 5.50 6.82
C ARG A 220 15.41 6.18 6.16
N LYS A 221 15.64 5.91 4.86
CA LYS A 221 16.74 6.47 4.05
C LYS A 221 18.07 6.45 4.84
N ASN A 222 18.71 7.61 5.02
CA ASN A 222 20.01 7.75 5.68
C ASN A 222 20.02 7.31 7.16
N ARG A 223 18.87 7.28 7.85
CA ARG A 223 18.78 6.87 9.26
C ARG A 223 18.65 5.36 9.48
N ILE A 224 18.59 4.54 8.42
CA ILE A 224 18.56 3.07 8.54
C ILE A 224 19.75 2.52 9.36
N LYS A 225 20.91 3.19 9.34
CA LYS A 225 22.09 2.81 10.16
C LYS A 225 21.89 3.04 11.68
N GLN A 226 20.99 3.93 12.07
CA GLN A 226 20.67 4.26 13.48
C GLN A 226 19.47 3.45 14.00
N GLU A 227 18.56 3.05 13.08
CA GLU A 227 17.30 2.38 13.37
C GLU A 227 17.23 0.96 12.77
N TRP A 228 18.38 0.35 12.49
CA TRP A 228 18.49 -0.97 11.83
C TRP A 228 17.81 -2.09 12.61
N ASP A 229 17.80 -1.96 13.93
CA ASP A 229 17.17 -2.85 14.90
C ASP A 229 15.64 -2.77 14.84
N LEU A 230 15.10 -1.56 14.77
CA LEU A 230 13.66 -1.32 14.59
C LEU A 230 13.16 -1.83 13.24
N ALA A 231 13.95 -1.62 12.18
CA ALA A 231 13.66 -2.15 10.85
C ALA A 231 13.73 -3.69 10.82
N LEU A 232 14.77 -4.28 11.42
CA LEU A 232 14.95 -5.73 11.52
C LEU A 232 13.77 -6.39 12.25
N ILE A 233 13.27 -5.79 13.33
CA ILE A 233 12.12 -6.33 14.09
C ILE A 233 10.82 -6.29 13.29
N ASN A 234 10.55 -5.22 12.55
CA ASN A 234 9.40 -5.16 11.64
C ASN A 234 9.54 -6.25 10.54
N VAL A 235 10.68 -6.32 9.85
CA VAL A 235 10.94 -7.34 8.80
C VAL A 235 10.80 -8.76 9.34
N LEU A 236 11.38 -9.08 10.51
CA LEU A 236 11.26 -10.40 11.14
C LEU A 236 9.83 -10.72 11.58
N THR A 237 9.08 -9.75 12.11
CA THR A 237 7.69 -9.96 12.53
C THR A 237 6.79 -10.22 11.32
N VAL A 238 6.95 -9.45 10.24
CA VAL A 238 6.20 -9.65 8.99
C VAL A 238 6.55 -10.99 8.36
N ALA A 239 7.83 -11.34 8.27
CA ALA A 239 8.28 -12.62 7.76
C ALA A 239 7.74 -13.81 8.58
N ALA A 240 7.72 -13.71 9.92
CA ALA A 240 7.18 -14.74 10.79
C ALA A 240 5.65 -14.88 10.63
N CYS A 241 4.91 -13.76 10.65
CA CYS A 241 3.46 -13.75 10.45
C CYS A 241 3.08 -14.34 9.10
N ASN A 242 3.78 -13.95 8.03
CA ASN A 242 3.53 -14.42 6.67
C ASN A 242 3.79 -15.93 6.53
N ALA A 243 4.92 -16.41 7.05
CA ALA A 243 5.24 -17.84 7.08
C ALA A 243 4.16 -18.66 7.81
N ILE A 244 3.63 -18.15 8.93
CA ILE A 244 2.55 -18.83 9.68
C ILE A 244 1.24 -18.83 8.88
N VAL A 245 0.86 -17.72 8.24
CA VAL A 245 -0.36 -17.67 7.40
C VAL A 245 -0.27 -18.67 6.23
N VAL A 246 0.85 -18.71 5.52
CA VAL A 246 1.08 -19.69 4.43
C VAL A 246 1.09 -21.12 4.97
N TRP A 247 1.73 -21.38 6.12
CA TRP A 247 1.80 -22.70 6.75
C TRP A 247 0.46 -23.22 7.24
N SER A 248 -0.34 -22.38 7.91
CA SER A 248 -1.60 -22.77 8.55
C SER A 248 -2.75 -22.95 7.57
N LEU A 249 -2.67 -22.33 6.38
CA LEU A 249 -3.69 -22.46 5.32
C LEU A 249 -3.29 -23.47 4.23
N ALA A 250 -2.02 -23.87 4.13
CA ALA A 250 -1.57 -24.89 3.19
C ALA A 250 -2.36 -26.22 3.33
N PRO A 251 -2.82 -26.83 2.22
CA PRO A 251 -3.38 -28.18 2.23
C PRO A 251 -2.43 -29.16 2.93
N CYS A 252 -2.96 -30.11 3.71
CA CYS A 252 -2.11 -31.03 4.48
C CYS A 252 -2.76 -32.40 4.67
N ARG A 253 -2.12 -33.45 4.16
CA ARG A 253 -2.53 -34.83 4.45
C ARG A 253 -2.05 -35.21 5.85
N SER A 254 -3.00 -35.37 6.77
CA SER A 254 -2.72 -35.87 8.14
C SER A 254 -2.71 -37.40 8.14
N TYR A 255 -1.68 -37.99 8.75
CA TYR A 255 -1.51 -39.44 8.88
C TYR A 255 -1.78 -39.90 10.30
N GLY A 256 -2.91 -40.59 10.50
CA GLY A 256 -3.19 -41.45 11.65
C GLY A 256 -2.64 -40.99 13.00
N ASN A 257 -3.12 -39.86 13.54
CA ASN A 257 -2.68 -39.35 14.84
C ASN A 257 -3.90 -39.01 15.71
N THR A 258 -4.21 -39.86 16.67
CA THR A 258 -5.30 -39.65 17.65
C THR A 258 -4.79 -38.82 18.82
N PHE A 259 -5.38 -37.65 19.04
CA PHE A 259 -5.07 -36.77 20.15
C PHE A 259 -5.89 -37.16 21.38
N ARG A 260 -5.37 -36.84 22.58
CA ARG A 260 -6.05 -37.14 23.86
C ARG A 260 -7.35 -36.35 24.10
N PHE A 261 -7.68 -35.37 23.25
CA PHE A 261 -8.82 -34.48 23.42
C PHE A 261 -9.68 -34.45 22.16
N ASP A 262 -11.00 -34.64 22.32
CA ASP A 262 -11.92 -34.72 21.17
C ASP A 262 -12.07 -33.40 20.40
N LEU A 263 -11.85 -32.26 21.06
CA LEU A 263 -11.74 -30.97 20.36
C LEU A 263 -10.55 -30.96 19.38
N GLN A 264 -9.41 -31.55 19.75
CA GLN A 264 -8.27 -31.68 18.84
C GLN A 264 -8.57 -32.68 17.72
N ASN A 265 -9.24 -33.80 18.01
CA ASN A 265 -9.65 -34.80 17.02
C ASN A 265 -10.73 -34.31 16.03
N THR A 266 -11.59 -33.37 16.44
CA THR A 266 -12.61 -32.74 15.59
C THR A 266 -12.04 -31.60 14.77
N LEU A 267 -11.21 -30.73 15.36
CA LEU A 267 -10.45 -29.71 14.61
C LEU A 267 -9.52 -30.34 13.57
N GLN A 268 -8.86 -31.46 13.89
CA GLN A 268 -8.06 -32.28 12.96
C GLN A 268 -8.85 -32.77 11.74
N LYS A 269 -10.19 -32.81 11.78
CA LYS A 269 -11.08 -33.24 10.66
C LYS A 269 -11.53 -32.08 9.76
N LEU A 270 -11.39 -30.82 10.19
CA LEU A 270 -11.67 -29.64 9.38
C LEU A 270 -10.57 -29.40 8.31
N PRO A 271 -10.88 -28.88 7.11
CA PRO A 271 -9.85 -28.51 6.13
C PRO A 271 -8.98 -27.36 6.62
N ASN A 272 -7.75 -27.24 6.11
CA ASN A 272 -6.89 -26.08 6.39
C ASN A 272 -7.33 -24.84 5.60
N ASN A 273 -7.92 -25.02 4.42
CA ASN A 273 -8.51 -23.92 3.64
C ASN A 273 -9.89 -24.27 3.06
N VAL A 274 -10.73 -23.25 2.91
CA VAL A 274 -12.11 -23.34 2.39
C VAL A 274 -12.17 -23.97 1.01
N PHE A 275 -11.10 -23.89 0.22
CA PHE A 275 -11.01 -24.42 -1.14
C PHE A 275 -10.25 -25.74 -1.25
N GLU A 276 -10.01 -26.46 -0.14
CA GLU A 276 -9.21 -27.69 -0.16
C GLU A 276 -9.91 -28.81 -0.96
N LYS A 277 -9.13 -29.61 -1.72
CA LYS A 277 -9.63 -30.73 -2.51
C LYS A 277 -9.89 -31.92 -1.59
N SER A 278 -11.08 -32.51 -1.69
CA SER A 278 -11.40 -33.76 -1.00
C SER A 278 -10.66 -34.95 -1.63
N TYR A 279 -10.36 -35.95 -0.82
CA TYR A 279 -9.58 -37.14 -1.20
C TYR A 279 -10.20 -38.38 -0.56
N PRO A 280 -9.87 -39.62 -1.00
CA PRO A 280 -10.68 -40.81 -0.71
C PRO A 280 -10.95 -41.16 0.77
N LEU A 281 -10.13 -40.71 1.72
CA LEU A 281 -10.39 -40.87 3.16
C LEU A 281 -11.08 -39.67 3.84
N ARG A 282 -11.36 -38.59 3.10
CA ARG A 282 -11.79 -37.31 3.71
C ARG A 282 -12.52 -36.38 2.75
N GLU A 283 -13.83 -36.33 2.93
CA GLU A 283 -14.73 -35.42 2.23
C GLU A 283 -14.99 -34.14 3.03
N PHE A 284 -15.03 -33.02 2.32
CA PHE A 284 -15.08 -31.66 2.87
C PHE A 284 -16.32 -30.94 2.35
N ASP A 285 -17.42 -31.10 3.05
CA ASP A 285 -18.72 -30.47 2.77
C ASP A 285 -18.72 -28.99 3.15
N LEU A 286 -19.73 -28.25 2.68
CA LEU A 286 -19.94 -26.85 3.07
C LEU A 286 -20.02 -26.68 4.60
N GLN A 287 -20.69 -27.62 5.28
CA GLN A 287 -20.80 -27.67 6.75
C GLN A 287 -19.45 -27.86 7.47
N LYS A 288 -18.42 -28.43 6.80
CA LYS A 288 -17.05 -28.56 7.33
C LYS A 288 -16.18 -27.35 6.95
N ARG A 289 -16.41 -26.76 5.77
CA ARG A 289 -15.66 -25.60 5.25
C ARG A 289 -15.97 -24.30 6.00
N ILE A 290 -17.23 -24.06 6.41
CA ILE A 290 -17.61 -22.83 7.12
C ILE A 290 -16.97 -22.74 8.52
N PRO A 291 -17.06 -23.76 9.41
CA PRO A 291 -16.36 -23.73 10.70
C PRO A 291 -14.83 -23.64 10.56
N ALA A 292 -14.26 -24.26 9.51
CA ALA A 292 -12.82 -24.18 9.23
C ALA A 292 -12.35 -22.74 8.97
N PHE A 293 -13.14 -21.95 8.23
CA PHE A 293 -12.82 -20.53 7.98
C PHE A 293 -12.72 -19.72 9.28
N PHE A 294 -13.69 -19.89 10.19
CA PHE A 294 -13.71 -19.20 11.48
C PHE A 294 -12.66 -19.74 12.46
N TYR A 295 -12.39 -21.05 12.45
CA TYR A 295 -11.29 -21.62 13.21
C TYR A 295 -9.95 -21.04 12.78
N LYS A 296 -9.68 -20.95 11.46
CA LYS A 296 -8.47 -20.31 10.93
C LYS A 296 -8.43 -18.80 11.18
N ALA A 297 -9.58 -18.12 11.19
CA ALA A 297 -9.66 -16.72 11.62
C ALA A 297 -9.20 -16.56 13.08
N ALA A 298 -9.65 -17.44 13.97
CA ALA A 298 -9.25 -17.43 15.39
C ALA A 298 -7.78 -17.82 15.60
N GLU A 299 -7.31 -18.89 14.93
CA GLU A 299 -5.90 -19.34 14.94
C GLU A 299 -4.96 -18.19 14.55
N LEU A 300 -5.24 -17.54 13.41
CA LEU A 300 -4.43 -16.45 12.89
C LEU A 300 -4.61 -15.14 13.70
N CYS A 301 -5.78 -14.89 14.30
CA CYS A 301 -5.98 -13.77 15.21
C CYS A 301 -5.11 -13.89 16.48
N MET A 302 -5.04 -15.08 17.09
CA MET A 302 -4.17 -15.32 18.26
C MET A 302 -2.67 -15.17 17.92
N VAL A 303 -2.25 -15.63 16.74
CA VAL A 303 -0.90 -15.39 16.21
C VAL A 303 -0.65 -13.90 16.02
N GLY A 304 -1.61 -13.16 15.44
CA GLY A 304 -1.48 -11.72 15.23
C GLY A 304 -1.42 -10.93 16.54
N LEU A 305 -2.28 -11.24 17.51
CA LEU A 305 -2.28 -10.62 18.83
C LEU A 305 -0.94 -10.82 19.56
N SER A 306 -0.41 -12.04 19.55
CA SER A 306 0.85 -12.37 20.21
C SER A 306 2.08 -11.78 19.49
N ALA A 307 2.19 -11.94 18.18
CA ALA A 307 3.28 -11.35 17.38
C ALA A 307 3.26 -9.82 17.43
N GLY A 308 2.08 -9.20 17.32
CA GLY A 308 1.89 -7.76 17.43
C GLY A 308 2.20 -7.20 18.82
N ALA A 309 1.88 -7.92 19.89
CA ALA A 309 2.28 -7.56 21.25
C ALA A 309 3.81 -7.63 21.43
N VAL A 310 4.46 -8.70 20.96
CA VAL A 310 5.92 -8.87 21.04
C VAL A 310 6.64 -7.79 20.22
N GLN A 311 6.22 -7.54 18.98
CA GLN A 311 6.78 -6.45 18.16
C GLN A 311 6.57 -5.10 18.84
N GLY A 312 5.35 -4.82 19.32
CA GLY A 312 5.02 -3.56 19.99
C GLY A 312 5.88 -3.33 21.24
N ALA A 313 6.05 -4.35 22.10
CA ALA A 313 6.87 -4.25 23.30
C ALA A 313 8.35 -4.02 22.95
N LEU A 314 8.90 -4.80 22.02
CA LEU A 314 10.32 -4.74 21.65
C LEU A 314 10.68 -3.44 20.90
N SER A 315 9.81 -2.98 19.99
CA SER A 315 9.99 -1.70 19.30
C SER A 315 9.90 -0.51 20.26
N ASN A 316 8.96 -0.50 21.21
CA ASN A 316 8.88 0.57 22.22
C ASN A 316 10.09 0.56 23.17
N PHE A 317 10.56 -0.63 23.60
CA PHE A 317 11.78 -0.76 24.41
C PHE A 317 13.04 -0.24 23.70
N LEU A 318 13.22 -0.57 22.42
CA LEU A 318 14.36 -0.06 21.64
C LEU A 318 14.22 1.43 21.29
N ALA A 319 13.00 1.94 21.11
CA ALA A 319 12.76 3.37 20.96
C ALA A 319 13.15 4.14 22.23
N SER A 320 12.82 3.65 23.43
CA SER A 320 13.24 4.27 24.69
C SER A 320 14.76 4.26 24.95
N LYS A 321 15.53 3.52 24.12
CA LYS A 321 17.01 3.51 24.14
C LYS A 321 17.66 4.37 23.05
N LYS A 322 16.87 5.12 22.26
CA LYS A 322 17.37 6.00 21.19
C LYS A 322 17.08 7.47 21.53
N GLU A 323 18.08 8.32 21.34
CA GLU A 323 17.93 9.75 21.53
C GLU A 323 17.33 10.41 20.28
N GLY A 324 16.28 11.22 20.48
CA GLY A 324 15.56 11.93 19.42
C GLY A 324 14.38 11.17 18.82
N ARG A 325 13.68 11.82 17.87
CA ARG A 325 12.52 11.24 17.18
C ARG A 325 12.93 10.07 16.28
N VAL A 326 12.11 9.01 16.25
CA VAL A 326 12.26 7.83 15.37
C VAL A 326 11.61 8.13 14.01
N SER A 327 12.23 7.70 12.90
CA SER A 327 11.76 8.02 11.54
C SER A 327 10.42 7.39 11.10
N VAL A 328 9.94 6.39 11.84
CA VAL A 328 8.68 5.67 11.57
C VAL A 328 7.87 5.64 12.86
N THR A 329 6.56 5.90 12.79
CA THR A 329 5.67 5.90 13.96
C THR A 329 5.59 4.50 14.57
N ILE A 330 5.97 4.34 15.84
CA ILE A 330 5.86 3.07 16.55
C ILE A 330 4.49 3.01 17.25
N PRO A 331 3.63 2.02 16.94
CA PRO A 331 2.33 1.87 17.59
C PRO A 331 2.50 1.43 19.05
N THR A 332 1.49 1.74 19.88
CA THR A 332 1.44 1.23 21.25
C THR A 332 1.34 -0.31 21.24
N VAL A 333 1.77 -0.98 22.31
CA VAL A 333 1.69 -2.45 22.41
C VAL A 333 0.27 -2.98 22.14
N SER A 334 -0.75 -2.28 22.67
CA SER A 334 -2.16 -2.62 22.44
C SER A 334 -2.59 -2.40 20.98
N THR A 335 -2.25 -1.25 20.39
CA THR A 335 -2.54 -0.94 18.98
C THR A 335 -1.88 -1.94 18.04
N SER A 336 -0.62 -2.29 18.32
CA SER A 336 0.17 -3.27 17.55
C SER A 336 -0.44 -4.67 17.64
N ALA A 337 -0.78 -5.13 18.85
CA ALA A 337 -1.44 -6.42 19.05
C ALA A 337 -2.80 -6.50 18.34
N LEU A 338 -3.69 -5.53 18.56
CA LEU A 338 -5.03 -5.51 17.96
C LEU A 338 -4.98 -5.37 16.43
N GLY A 339 -4.09 -4.51 15.91
CA GLY A 339 -3.90 -4.31 14.48
C GLY A 339 -3.40 -5.57 13.77
N TYR A 340 -2.38 -6.25 14.33
CA TYR A 340 -1.95 -7.55 13.78
C TYR A 340 -3.00 -8.65 13.96
N GLY A 341 -3.70 -8.71 15.10
CA GLY A 341 -4.77 -9.68 15.33
C GLY A 341 -5.89 -9.59 14.30
N ALA A 342 -6.40 -8.38 14.06
CA ALA A 342 -7.41 -8.12 13.03
C ALA A 342 -6.86 -8.32 11.60
N PHE A 343 -5.64 -7.84 11.32
CA PHE A 343 -4.99 -8.03 10.02
C PHE A 343 -4.79 -9.51 9.67
N LEU A 344 -4.30 -10.35 10.59
CA LEU A 344 -4.12 -11.78 10.33
C LEU A 344 -5.47 -12.52 10.30
N GLY A 345 -6.29 -12.37 11.34
CA GLY A 345 -7.50 -13.17 11.53
C GLY A 345 -8.62 -12.86 10.54
N LEU A 346 -8.78 -11.59 10.14
CA LEU A 346 -9.83 -11.16 9.21
C LEU A 346 -9.27 -11.02 7.79
N TYR A 347 -8.34 -10.08 7.59
CA TYR A 347 -7.93 -9.64 6.25
C TYR A 347 -7.02 -10.66 5.56
N ALA A 348 -5.95 -11.11 6.22
CA ALA A 348 -5.02 -12.07 5.66
C ALA A 348 -5.69 -13.44 5.48
N ASN A 349 -6.41 -13.95 6.48
CA ASN A 349 -7.19 -15.19 6.33
C ASN A 349 -8.08 -15.12 5.07
N CYS A 350 -8.96 -14.12 4.95
CA CYS A 350 -9.83 -13.98 3.76
C CYS A 350 -9.03 -13.94 2.45
N ARG A 351 -7.99 -13.10 2.38
CA ARG A 351 -7.11 -12.93 1.21
C ARG A 351 -6.39 -14.22 0.80
N TYR A 352 -5.83 -14.97 1.75
CA TYR A 352 -5.12 -16.23 1.46
C TYR A 352 -6.08 -17.38 1.14
N GLN A 353 -7.26 -17.43 1.75
CA GLN A 353 -8.31 -18.39 1.40
C GLN A 353 -8.72 -18.20 -0.07
N LEU A 354 -8.96 -16.95 -0.50
CA LEU A 354 -9.22 -16.61 -1.89
C LEU A 354 -8.05 -16.97 -2.81
N LEU A 355 -6.79 -16.68 -2.43
CA LEU A 355 -5.61 -17.08 -3.20
C LEU A 355 -5.53 -18.59 -3.42
N CYS A 356 -5.79 -19.41 -2.39
CA CYS A 356 -5.86 -20.87 -2.54
C CYS A 356 -7.02 -21.30 -3.46
N GLY A 357 -8.14 -20.58 -3.45
CA GLY A 357 -9.23 -20.76 -4.42
C GLY A 357 -8.80 -20.48 -5.86
N PHE A 358 -8.12 -19.37 -6.11
CA PHE A 358 -7.61 -19.01 -7.43
C PHE A 358 -6.52 -19.97 -7.93
N GLU A 359 -5.53 -20.33 -7.10
CA GLU A 359 -4.52 -21.34 -7.48
C GLU A 359 -5.17 -22.67 -7.85
N ARG A 360 -6.19 -23.12 -7.10
CA ARG A 360 -6.94 -24.34 -7.43
C ARG A 360 -7.73 -24.19 -8.73
N ALA A 361 -8.38 -23.05 -8.97
CA ALA A 361 -9.13 -22.82 -10.20
C ALA A 361 -8.22 -22.88 -11.44
N ILE A 362 -7.06 -22.22 -11.39
CA ILE A 362 -6.05 -22.23 -12.46
C ILE A 362 -5.47 -23.64 -12.64
N SER A 363 -5.14 -24.34 -11.54
CA SER A 363 -4.63 -25.73 -11.57
C SER A 363 -5.66 -26.76 -12.04
N ASN A 364 -6.95 -26.41 -12.08
CA ASN A 364 -8.04 -27.23 -12.61
C ASN A 364 -8.40 -26.88 -14.06
N HIS A 365 -7.88 -25.77 -14.61
CA HIS A 365 -8.23 -25.27 -15.94
C HIS A 365 -7.10 -25.45 -16.96
N PHE A 366 -5.84 -25.50 -16.52
CA PHE A 366 -4.68 -25.73 -17.38
C PHE A 366 -3.95 -27.02 -17.00
N ASP A 367 -3.94 -28.00 -17.90
CA ASP A 367 -3.21 -29.26 -17.72
C ASP A 367 -1.67 -29.08 -17.79
N VAL A 368 -1.20 -28.02 -18.46
CA VAL A 368 0.22 -27.67 -18.59
C VAL A 368 0.75 -27.12 -17.27
N ILE A 369 1.45 -27.97 -16.50
CA ILE A 369 1.95 -27.70 -15.13
C ILE A 369 2.70 -26.35 -14.99
N ALA A 370 3.41 -25.91 -16.04
CA ALA A 370 4.12 -24.62 -16.03
C ALA A 370 3.18 -23.41 -15.88
N VAL A 371 1.96 -23.46 -16.42
CA VAL A 371 1.01 -22.33 -16.43
C VAL A 371 0.46 -22.04 -15.03
N PRO A 372 -0.11 -23.01 -14.26
CA PRO A 372 -0.49 -22.76 -12.86
C PRO A 372 0.68 -22.34 -11.96
N LEU A 373 1.90 -22.80 -12.22
CA LEU A 373 3.08 -22.36 -11.49
C LEU A 373 3.39 -20.88 -11.76
N LEU A 374 3.49 -20.46 -13.03
CA LEU A 374 3.79 -19.07 -13.39
C LEU A 374 2.71 -18.09 -12.87
N PHE A 375 1.44 -18.38 -13.09
CA PHE A 375 0.35 -17.54 -12.59
C PHE A 375 0.25 -17.56 -11.06
N GLY A 376 0.45 -18.71 -10.40
CA GLY A 376 0.48 -18.80 -8.93
C GLY A 376 1.61 -17.98 -8.32
N MET A 377 2.81 -18.00 -8.92
CA MET A 377 3.94 -17.16 -8.48
C MET A 377 3.65 -15.67 -8.64
N ALA A 378 3.10 -15.25 -9.79
CA ALA A 378 2.72 -13.85 -10.03
C ALA A 378 1.64 -13.37 -9.03
N LEU A 379 0.61 -14.19 -8.79
CA LEU A 379 -0.44 -13.91 -7.80
C LEU A 379 0.14 -13.82 -6.38
N ARG A 380 1.09 -14.68 -5.98
CA ARG A 380 1.75 -14.60 -4.67
C ARG A 380 2.57 -13.33 -4.49
N ILE A 381 3.29 -12.86 -5.51
CA ILE A 381 4.04 -11.60 -5.45
C ILE A 381 3.10 -10.40 -5.29
N LEU A 382 2.02 -10.34 -6.08
CA LEU A 382 1.00 -9.29 -5.97
C LEU A 382 0.29 -9.33 -4.60
N ASN A 383 -0.01 -10.54 -4.12
CA ASN A 383 -0.62 -10.81 -2.82
C ASN A 383 0.24 -10.29 -1.65
N VAL A 384 1.56 -10.49 -1.70
CA VAL A 384 2.51 -9.93 -0.72
C VAL A 384 2.51 -8.40 -0.76
N GLN A 385 2.59 -7.79 -1.95
CA GLN A 385 2.59 -6.32 -2.09
C GLN A 385 1.30 -5.68 -1.56
N LEU A 386 0.14 -6.27 -1.85
CA LEU A 386 -1.15 -5.85 -1.31
C LEU A 386 -1.22 -6.07 0.21
N GLY A 387 -0.69 -7.20 0.69
CA GLY A 387 -0.59 -7.55 2.09
C GLY A 387 0.18 -6.50 2.90
N GLU A 388 1.37 -6.11 2.44
CA GLU A 388 2.24 -5.15 3.15
C GLU A 388 1.64 -3.75 3.20
N ARG A 389 1.10 -3.24 2.07
CA ARG A 389 0.37 -1.95 2.04
C ARG A 389 -0.81 -1.95 3.02
N SER A 390 -1.56 -3.06 3.07
CA SER A 390 -2.73 -3.18 3.95
C SER A 390 -2.32 -3.28 5.42
N ARG A 391 -1.27 -4.06 5.75
CA ARG A 391 -0.76 -4.23 7.12
C ARG A 391 -0.42 -2.89 7.77
N LEU A 392 0.29 -2.03 7.04
CA LEU A 392 0.71 -0.72 7.53
C LEU A 392 -0.50 0.16 7.90
N ALA A 393 -1.56 0.14 7.06
CA ALA A 393 -2.81 0.83 7.35
C ALA A 393 -3.56 0.25 8.57
N TRP A 394 -3.60 -1.09 8.72
CA TRP A 394 -4.18 -1.76 9.90
C TRP A 394 -3.42 -1.48 11.21
N LEU A 395 -2.13 -1.19 11.14
CA LEU A 395 -1.30 -0.85 12.30
C LEU A 395 -1.22 0.66 12.59
N GLY A 396 -1.71 1.51 11.68
CA GLY A 396 -1.54 2.97 11.75
C GLY A 396 -0.08 3.41 11.66
N VAL A 397 0.74 2.68 10.89
CA VAL A 397 2.19 2.94 10.76
C VAL A 397 2.46 3.82 9.54
N GLU A 398 2.80 5.07 9.81
CA GLU A 398 3.19 6.08 8.83
C GLU A 398 4.67 6.47 9.02
N ALA A 399 5.30 7.00 7.97
CA ALA A 399 6.62 7.64 8.09
C ALA A 399 6.42 9.07 8.58
N ASP A 400 7.10 9.48 9.66
CA ASP A 400 6.89 10.81 10.25
C ASP A 400 7.49 11.90 9.34
N PRO A 401 6.66 12.77 8.72
CA PRO A 401 7.17 13.81 7.82
C PRO A 401 8.07 14.83 8.54
N LEU A 402 7.85 15.03 9.84
CA LEU A 402 8.56 16.02 10.65
C LEU A 402 10.01 15.61 10.91
N VAL A 403 10.29 14.30 10.96
CA VAL A 403 11.65 13.76 11.13
C VAL A 403 12.50 13.96 9.87
N HIS A 404 11.87 14.07 8.69
CA HIS A 404 12.55 14.52 7.47
C HIS A 404 12.99 15.99 7.60
N SER A 405 12.12 16.88 8.08
CA SER A 405 12.47 18.29 8.32
C SER A 405 13.51 18.47 9.44
N ASP A 406 13.47 17.69 10.52
CA ASP A 406 14.50 17.75 11.58
C ASP A 406 15.91 17.48 11.02
N SER A 407 16.04 16.60 10.01
CA SER A 407 17.32 16.32 9.37
C SER A 407 17.84 17.48 8.50
N LEU A 408 16.93 18.25 7.88
CA LEU A 408 17.27 19.47 7.14
C LEU A 408 17.61 20.62 8.10
N LEU A 409 16.84 20.81 9.17
CA LEU A 409 17.10 21.80 10.21
C LEU A 409 18.48 21.56 10.87
N LYS A 410 18.85 20.30 11.13
CA LYS A 410 20.17 19.95 11.67
C LYS A 410 21.33 20.11 10.67
N ALA A 411 21.04 20.32 9.38
CA ALA A 411 22.03 20.72 8.37
C ALA A 411 22.15 22.25 8.22
N TYR A 412 21.13 23.01 8.63
CA TYR A 412 21.17 24.49 8.68
C TYR A 412 21.76 25.03 10.00
N ASN A 413 21.55 24.34 11.12
CA ASN A 413 22.05 24.76 12.43
C ASN A 413 23.52 24.37 12.64
N ARG A 414 24.44 25.28 12.30
CA ARG A 414 25.81 25.30 12.82
C ARG A 414 25.75 25.52 14.35
N PRO A 415 26.58 24.86 15.18
CA PRO A 415 26.56 25.08 16.62
C PRO A 415 26.97 26.51 16.99
N SER A 416 26.21 27.11 17.89
CA SER A 416 26.50 28.33 18.65
C SER A 416 26.13 28.06 20.11
N ASP A 417 26.86 28.64 21.04
CA ASP A 417 27.01 28.14 22.41
C ASP A 417 25.77 28.24 23.32
N ASP A 418 25.85 27.56 24.47
CA ASP A 418 24.76 27.41 25.44
C ASP A 418 24.18 28.75 25.93
N VAL A 419 22.86 28.90 25.81
CA VAL A 419 22.08 29.87 26.58
C VAL A 419 20.94 29.14 27.30
N ASN A 420 21.01 29.12 28.62
CA ASN A 420 20.10 28.41 29.50
C ASN A 420 18.73 29.13 29.56
N GLY A 421 17.64 28.43 29.23
CA GLY A 421 16.30 29.03 29.14
C GLY A 421 15.17 28.02 29.31
N GLN A 422 14.27 28.26 30.27
CA GLN A 422 13.20 27.33 30.63
C GLN A 422 12.06 27.32 29.60
N SER A 423 11.84 26.18 28.92
CA SER A 423 10.64 25.97 28.10
C SER A 423 9.44 25.60 28.98
N SER A 424 8.41 26.44 28.99
CA SER A 424 7.21 26.23 29.80
C SER A 424 6.26 25.18 29.20
N LYS A 425 5.72 24.30 30.05
CA LYS A 425 4.77 23.25 29.63
C LYS A 425 3.42 23.87 29.26
N TRP A 426 3.07 23.85 27.97
CA TRP A 426 1.68 24.02 27.52
C TRP A 426 1.14 22.68 27.00
N PHE A 427 0.26 22.06 27.79
CA PHE A 427 -0.48 20.87 27.38
C PHE A 427 -1.60 21.28 26.42
N ILE A 428 -1.68 20.63 25.26
CA ILE A 428 -2.86 20.64 24.40
C ILE A 428 -3.38 19.19 24.29
N SER A 429 -4.71 19.05 24.34
CA SER A 429 -5.40 17.80 24.62
C SER A 429 -5.11 16.68 23.59
N LYS A 430 -4.60 15.54 24.08
CA LYS A 430 -4.63 14.27 23.34
C LYS A 430 -5.99 13.60 23.52
N ASN A 431 -6.97 13.93 22.68
CA ASN A 431 -8.18 13.13 22.53
C ASN A 431 -8.75 13.21 21.10
N ALA A 432 -8.10 12.47 20.19
CA ALA A 432 -8.55 12.23 18.82
C ALA A 432 -8.44 10.73 18.47
N ILE A 433 -9.03 9.88 19.30
CA ILE A 433 -9.09 8.42 19.05
C ILE A 433 -10.06 8.17 17.89
N VAL A 434 -9.52 8.02 16.69
CA VAL A 434 -10.27 7.55 15.52
C VAL A 434 -10.51 6.05 15.69
N SER A 435 -11.73 5.68 16.10
CA SER A 435 -12.10 4.27 16.30
C SER A 435 -12.19 3.53 14.97
N GLY A 436 -11.26 2.61 14.72
CA GLY A 436 -11.20 1.74 13.54
C GLY A 436 -12.26 0.63 13.49
N LEU A 437 -13.37 0.76 14.22
CA LEU A 437 -14.40 -0.28 14.38
C LEU A 437 -15.74 0.02 13.67
N GLY A 438 -15.76 0.99 12.74
CA GLY A 438 -16.97 1.37 11.99
C GLY A 438 -17.33 0.49 10.78
N LEU A 439 -16.57 -0.59 10.50
CA LEU A 439 -16.69 -1.36 9.26
C LEU A 439 -17.62 -2.60 9.34
N LEU A 440 -18.00 -3.03 10.55
CA LEU A 440 -19.12 -3.96 10.77
C LEU A 440 -20.14 -3.31 11.70
N GLY A 441 -21.41 -3.33 11.30
CA GLY A 441 -22.51 -2.66 12.00
C GLY A 441 -23.00 -3.40 13.25
N ILE A 442 -22.15 -3.55 14.27
CA ILE A 442 -22.51 -4.13 15.57
C ILE A 442 -22.67 -3.00 16.59
N ARG A 443 -23.90 -2.79 17.05
CA ARG A 443 -24.27 -1.72 17.99
C ARG A 443 -24.11 -2.22 19.42
N GLN A 444 -22.94 -2.04 20.01
CA GLN A 444 -22.71 -2.39 21.42
C GLN A 444 -23.38 -1.34 22.33
N GLY A 445 -24.55 -1.70 22.87
CA GLY A 445 -25.18 -0.94 23.97
C GLY A 445 -24.52 -1.28 25.30
N ASN A 446 -24.62 -0.36 26.27
CA ASN A 446 -24.38 -0.66 27.67
C ASN A 446 -25.40 0.08 28.54
N VAL A 447 -25.78 -0.57 29.64
CA VAL A 447 -26.70 -0.12 30.69
C VAL A 447 -25.81 0.47 31.82
N ASP A 448 -26.15 1.49 32.61
CA ASP A 448 -27.45 1.99 33.12
C ASP A 448 -27.52 3.55 32.94
N SER A 449 -28.48 4.36 33.42
CA SER A 449 -29.56 4.17 34.41
C SER A 449 -30.80 5.06 34.16
N VAL A 450 -31.51 5.44 35.22
CA VAL A 450 -32.87 6.02 35.28
C VAL A 450 -32.86 7.54 35.48
N ALA A 451 -33.61 8.28 34.65
CA ALA A 451 -34.60 9.31 35.06
C ALA A 451 -35.07 10.18 33.86
N ASP A 452 -36.39 10.29 33.71
CA ASP A 452 -37.20 11.38 33.15
C ASP A 452 -36.65 12.26 31.98
N GLY A 453 -37.09 11.92 30.76
CA GLY A 453 -38.33 12.57 30.31
C GLY A 453 -38.28 13.85 29.45
N GLU A 454 -37.37 14.02 28.49
CA GLU A 454 -37.59 15.02 27.41
C GLU A 454 -37.07 14.61 26.01
N GLN A 455 -37.88 14.82 24.97
CA GLN A 455 -37.57 14.40 23.59
C GLN A 455 -36.70 15.42 22.84
N SER A 456 -35.37 15.24 22.88
CA SER A 456 -34.46 16.06 22.08
C SER A 456 -34.34 15.60 20.62
N ALA A 457 -34.41 16.56 19.69
CA ALA A 457 -34.50 16.35 18.24
C ALA A 457 -33.27 15.62 17.62
N PRO A 458 -33.43 14.90 16.49
CA PRO A 458 -32.37 14.09 15.88
C PRO A 458 -31.15 14.92 15.45
N LYS A 459 -29.97 14.53 15.95
CA LYS A 459 -28.69 15.23 15.73
C LYS A 459 -28.34 15.33 14.24
N ALA A 460 -28.35 16.56 13.72
CA ALA A 460 -28.18 16.84 12.29
C ALA A 460 -26.86 16.29 11.70
N ARG A 461 -26.93 15.71 10.50
CA ARG A 461 -25.74 15.25 9.73
C ARG A 461 -24.79 16.43 9.46
N ARG A 462 -23.62 16.40 10.10
CA ARG A 462 -22.54 17.39 9.89
C ARG A 462 -22.09 17.42 8.43
N LYS A 463 -22.28 18.57 7.77
CA LYS A 463 -22.02 18.77 6.32
C LYS A 463 -20.53 19.02 6.07
N ARG A 464 -19.93 18.37 5.08
CA ARG A 464 -18.54 18.65 4.61
C ARG A 464 -18.60 19.66 3.45
N VAL A 465 -17.63 20.57 3.37
CA VAL A 465 -17.58 21.64 2.36
C VAL A 465 -16.16 21.76 1.80
N VAL A 466 -16.01 22.19 0.56
CA VAL A 466 -14.71 22.56 -0.05
C VAL A 466 -14.85 23.91 -0.72
N ARG A 467 -13.84 24.78 -0.55
CA ARG A 467 -13.61 26.01 -1.34
C ARG A 467 -12.58 25.70 -2.42
N LYS A 468 -12.73 26.33 -3.58
CA LYS A 468 -11.68 26.40 -4.59
C LYS A 468 -11.56 27.82 -5.14
N LYS A 469 -10.33 28.30 -5.33
CA LYS A 469 -10.03 29.51 -6.10
C LYS A 469 -9.57 29.13 -7.51
N VAL A 470 -10.05 29.84 -8.53
CA VAL A 470 -9.30 30.04 -9.80
C VAL A 470 -8.66 31.42 -9.73
N TYR A 471 -7.47 31.58 -10.30
CA TYR A 471 -7.00 32.84 -10.82
C TYR A 471 -6.80 32.71 -12.33
N ILE A 472 -7.39 33.63 -13.08
CA ILE A 472 -7.32 33.71 -14.54
C ILE A 472 -6.66 35.05 -14.90
N SER A 473 -5.72 35.00 -15.85
CA SER A 473 -5.00 36.16 -16.38
C SER A 473 -5.85 36.85 -17.43
N GLU A 474 -6.98 37.42 -16.99
CA GLU A 474 -7.90 38.26 -17.76
C GLU A 474 -8.79 39.05 -16.77
N SER A 475 -9.22 40.24 -17.16
CA SER A 475 -10.20 41.07 -16.45
C SER A 475 -10.83 42.17 -17.34
N ARG A 476 -10.24 42.44 -18.51
CA ARG A 476 -10.61 43.52 -19.44
C ARG A 476 -11.64 43.03 -20.46
N ASN A 477 -11.47 41.80 -20.96
CA ASN A 477 -12.37 41.18 -21.92
C ASN A 477 -13.63 40.63 -21.24
N ARG A 478 -14.64 41.49 -21.06
CA ARG A 478 -15.94 41.12 -20.46
C ARG A 478 -16.59 39.91 -21.14
N ALA A 479 -16.53 39.80 -22.47
CA ALA A 479 -17.11 38.69 -23.21
C ALA A 479 -16.42 37.34 -22.93
N ALA A 480 -15.12 37.35 -22.59
CA ALA A 480 -14.42 36.17 -22.10
C ALA A 480 -14.86 35.83 -20.66
N LEU A 481 -14.87 36.82 -19.76
CA LEU A 481 -15.31 36.63 -18.37
C LEU A 481 -16.74 36.06 -18.28
N GLU A 482 -17.68 36.61 -19.07
CA GLU A 482 -19.07 36.17 -19.11
C GLU A 482 -19.19 34.71 -19.55
N LYS A 483 -18.44 34.27 -20.57
CA LYS A 483 -18.41 32.86 -21.02
C LYS A 483 -17.83 31.94 -19.94
N ILE A 484 -16.76 32.35 -19.25
CA ILE A 484 -16.16 31.61 -18.13
C ILE A 484 -17.16 31.48 -16.97
N GLU A 485 -17.90 32.53 -16.65
CA GLU A 485 -18.96 32.50 -15.63
C GLU A 485 -20.18 31.66 -16.05
N GLN A 486 -20.58 31.71 -17.33
CA GLN A 486 -21.63 30.85 -17.88
C GLN A 486 -21.25 29.37 -17.77
N ALA A 487 -20.01 29.01 -18.08
CA ALA A 487 -19.50 27.65 -17.92
C ALA A 487 -19.56 27.15 -16.46
N ALA A 488 -19.41 28.03 -15.47
CA ALA A 488 -19.62 27.70 -14.06
C ALA A 488 -21.11 27.57 -13.69
N LYS A 489 -21.98 28.42 -14.24
CA LYS A 489 -23.45 28.43 -13.97
C LYS A 489 -24.14 27.12 -14.37
N LEU A 490 -23.58 26.34 -15.28
CA LEU A 490 -24.01 24.97 -15.62
C LEU A 490 -23.97 23.99 -14.43
N PHE A 491 -23.27 24.33 -13.34
CA PHE A 491 -23.07 23.46 -12.17
C PHE A 491 -23.64 24.11 -10.89
N PRO A 492 -24.97 24.12 -10.69
CA PRO A 492 -25.61 24.78 -9.52
C PRO A 492 -25.18 24.23 -8.16
N GLN A 493 -24.60 23.03 -8.12
CA GLN A 493 -24.01 22.41 -6.91
C GLN A 493 -22.59 22.95 -6.57
N ALA A 494 -21.99 23.76 -7.44
CA ALA A 494 -20.64 24.31 -7.31
C ALA A 494 -20.58 25.85 -7.55
N PRO A 495 -21.46 26.65 -6.92
CA PRO A 495 -21.62 28.07 -7.26
C PRO A 495 -20.38 28.92 -6.96
N ILE A 496 -20.19 29.96 -7.78
CA ILE A 496 -19.30 31.10 -7.48
C ILE A 496 -19.95 31.88 -6.33
N VAL A 497 -19.20 32.11 -5.24
CA VAL A 497 -19.66 32.87 -4.05
C VAL A 497 -18.92 34.20 -3.86
N ASN A 498 -17.80 34.38 -4.56
CA ASN A 498 -17.08 35.65 -4.67
C ASN A 498 -16.34 35.74 -6.01
N LYS A 499 -16.18 36.97 -6.51
CA LYS A 499 -15.37 37.34 -7.68
C LYS A 499 -14.54 38.56 -7.30
N PHE A 500 -13.23 38.48 -7.43
CA PHE A 500 -12.30 39.59 -7.28
C PHE A 500 -11.74 39.92 -8.66
N GLU A 501 -12.06 41.08 -9.22
CA GLU A 501 -11.66 41.49 -10.57
C GLU A 501 -10.77 42.72 -10.46
N ASP A 502 -9.54 42.63 -10.97
CA ASP A 502 -8.59 43.75 -10.95
C ASP A 502 -8.04 44.04 -12.35
N ASN A 503 -8.44 45.21 -12.87
CA ASN A 503 -8.11 45.68 -14.21
C ASN A 503 -6.62 46.06 -14.35
N THR A 504 -5.98 46.51 -13.28
CA THR A 504 -4.57 46.95 -13.27
C THR A 504 -3.64 45.75 -13.31
N TYR A 505 -3.89 44.77 -12.45
CA TYR A 505 -3.25 43.46 -12.46
C TYR A 505 -3.60 42.62 -13.70
N ASN A 506 -4.67 42.99 -14.40
CA ASN A 506 -5.31 42.23 -15.46
C ASN A 506 -5.58 40.76 -15.09
N ARG A 507 -6.24 40.56 -13.95
CA ARG A 507 -6.39 39.25 -13.31
C ARG A 507 -7.71 39.16 -12.54
N VAL A 508 -8.40 38.02 -12.68
CA VAL A 508 -9.65 37.73 -11.96
C VAL A 508 -9.49 36.50 -11.06
N GLY A 509 -9.94 36.62 -9.82
CA GLY A 509 -10.05 35.55 -8.83
C GLY A 509 -11.50 35.09 -8.67
N TYR A 510 -11.78 33.81 -8.97
CA TYR A 510 -13.10 33.22 -8.81
C TYR A 510 -13.12 32.22 -7.65
N THR A 511 -13.91 32.50 -6.61
CA THR A 511 -14.06 31.62 -5.44
C THR A 511 -15.35 30.81 -5.56
N LEU A 512 -15.21 29.49 -5.73
CA LEU A 512 -16.33 28.53 -5.81
C LEU A 512 -16.38 27.68 -4.53
N VAL A 513 -17.58 27.19 -4.19
CA VAL A 513 -17.79 26.23 -3.11
C VAL A 513 -18.60 25.04 -3.57
N SER A 514 -18.39 23.89 -2.95
CA SER A 514 -19.32 22.76 -3.05
C SER A 514 -19.42 22.01 -1.73
N LYS A 515 -20.56 21.33 -1.51
CA LYS A 515 -20.71 20.32 -0.46
C LYS A 515 -19.99 19.05 -0.91
N LEU A 516 -19.40 18.30 0.01
CA LEU A 516 -18.94 16.92 -0.27
C LEU A 516 -19.90 15.93 0.39
N SER A 517 -20.51 15.05 -0.41
CA SER A 517 -21.19 13.86 0.11
C SER A 517 -20.15 12.81 0.52
N PRO A 518 -20.30 12.11 1.66
CA PRO A 518 -19.43 10.99 2.03
C PRO A 518 -19.41 9.83 1.01
N ALA A 519 -20.41 9.75 0.13
CA ALA A 519 -20.53 8.73 -0.91
C ALA A 519 -20.04 9.17 -2.31
N GLN A 520 -19.63 10.44 -2.49
CA GLN A 520 -19.07 10.90 -3.77
C GLN A 520 -17.58 10.57 -3.88
N SER A 521 -17.20 9.88 -4.95
CA SER A 521 -15.81 9.71 -5.34
C SER A 521 -15.22 11.04 -5.84
N CYS A 522 -13.89 11.19 -5.82
CA CYS A 522 -13.19 12.38 -6.33
C CYS A 522 -13.56 12.66 -7.82
N ILE A 523 -13.83 11.60 -8.58
CA ILE A 523 -14.24 11.61 -9.99
C ILE A 523 -15.65 12.22 -10.15
N SER A 524 -16.55 12.00 -9.19
CA SER A 524 -17.95 12.48 -9.24
C SER A 524 -18.17 13.79 -8.47
N CYS A 525 -17.13 14.63 -8.32
CA CYS A 525 -17.21 15.89 -7.60
C CYS A 525 -17.75 17.03 -8.49
N PRO A 526 -18.92 17.65 -8.19
CA PRO A 526 -19.47 18.73 -9.02
C PRO A 526 -18.53 19.94 -9.14
N LEU A 527 -17.73 20.20 -8.08
CA LEU A 527 -16.74 21.26 -8.07
C LEU A 527 -15.66 21.07 -9.13
N ARG A 528 -15.15 19.83 -9.32
CA ARG A 528 -14.16 19.49 -10.35
C ARG A 528 -14.69 19.80 -11.73
N ASN A 529 -15.91 19.33 -12.04
CA ASN A 529 -16.52 19.51 -13.35
C ASN A 529 -16.77 21.00 -13.65
N ALA A 530 -17.20 21.78 -12.64
CA ALA A 530 -17.31 23.23 -12.75
C ALA A 530 -15.95 23.91 -12.98
N VAL A 531 -14.87 23.48 -12.32
CA VAL A 531 -13.53 24.01 -12.62
C VAL A 531 -13.13 23.68 -14.05
N LEU A 532 -13.31 22.43 -14.48
CA LEU A 532 -12.91 21.96 -15.79
C LEU A 532 -13.62 22.74 -16.92
N ALA A 533 -14.92 23.01 -16.75
CA ALA A 533 -15.69 23.84 -17.69
C ALA A 533 -15.19 25.29 -17.73
N MET A 534 -14.87 25.91 -16.59
CA MET A 534 -14.27 27.26 -16.54
C MET A 534 -12.90 27.31 -17.22
N VAL A 535 -12.04 26.30 -16.99
CA VAL A 535 -10.69 26.23 -17.58
C VAL A 535 -10.79 26.03 -19.10
N LYS A 536 -11.72 25.17 -19.55
CA LYS A 536 -12.02 25.00 -20.98
C LYS A 536 -12.41 26.33 -21.61
N ALA A 537 -13.41 27.00 -21.05
CA ALA A 537 -13.87 28.30 -21.56
C ALA A 537 -12.74 29.33 -21.59
N ALA A 538 -11.92 29.43 -20.54
CA ALA A 538 -10.79 30.36 -20.51
C ALA A 538 -9.77 30.11 -21.62
N PHE A 539 -9.41 28.84 -21.89
CA PHE A 539 -8.54 28.48 -23.01
C PHE A 539 -9.18 28.65 -24.41
N GLU A 540 -10.50 28.83 -24.49
CA GLU A 540 -11.24 29.09 -25.73
C GLU A 540 -11.53 30.59 -25.95
N THR A 541 -11.37 31.44 -24.92
CA THR A 541 -11.72 32.87 -24.97
C THR A 541 -10.58 33.84 -24.72
N THR A 542 -9.45 33.38 -24.18
CA THR A 542 -8.34 34.24 -23.71
C THR A 542 -7.02 33.73 -24.28
N ASP A 543 -6.25 34.64 -24.88
CA ASP A 543 -4.91 34.39 -25.41
C ASP A 543 -3.85 35.10 -24.54
N LEU A 544 -2.93 34.33 -23.96
CA LEU A 544 -1.83 34.84 -23.15
C LEU A 544 -0.81 35.65 -23.96
N GLU A 545 -0.72 35.46 -25.28
CA GLU A 545 0.15 36.26 -26.15
C GLU A 545 -0.33 37.72 -26.26
N LEU A 546 -1.63 37.96 -26.09
CA LEU A 546 -2.24 39.29 -26.05
C LEU A 546 -2.35 39.86 -24.62
N HIS A 547 -2.05 39.08 -23.58
CA HIS A 547 -2.18 39.52 -22.19
C HIS A 547 -1.02 40.44 -21.76
N CYS A 548 -1.37 41.63 -21.26
CA CYS A 548 -0.48 42.45 -20.42
C CYS A 548 -1.15 42.85 -19.10
N GLY A 549 -0.38 42.85 -18.00
CA GLY A 549 -0.78 43.39 -16.70
C GLY A 549 0.39 43.45 -15.70
N SER A 550 0.21 44.16 -14.59
CA SER A 550 1.27 44.34 -13.57
C SER A 550 1.39 43.20 -12.55
N HIS A 551 0.54 42.16 -12.65
CA HIS A 551 0.61 40.99 -11.77
C HIS A 551 1.36 39.83 -12.42
N PRO A 552 2.30 39.17 -11.70
CA PRO A 552 2.95 37.93 -12.13
C PRO A 552 1.97 36.84 -12.60
N ARG A 553 2.26 36.18 -13.73
CA ARG A 553 1.48 35.03 -14.21
C ARG A 553 2.27 34.06 -15.08
N LEU A 554 1.94 32.77 -14.99
CA LEU A 554 2.51 31.68 -15.79
C LEU A 554 1.59 31.17 -16.93
N GLY A 555 0.30 31.48 -16.91
CA GLY A 555 -0.68 30.95 -17.86
C GLY A 555 -1.99 31.73 -17.88
N VAL A 556 -2.86 31.41 -18.84
CA VAL A 556 -4.25 31.91 -18.88
C VAL A 556 -4.96 31.55 -17.58
N VAL A 557 -4.83 30.29 -17.13
CA VAL A 557 -5.24 29.86 -15.79
C VAL A 557 -4.00 29.65 -14.93
N ASP A 558 -3.45 30.76 -14.42
CA ASP A 558 -2.20 30.78 -13.65
C ASP A 558 -2.23 29.85 -12.42
N HIS A 559 -3.34 29.82 -11.68
CA HIS A 559 -3.37 29.17 -10.37
C HIS A 559 -4.76 28.68 -9.95
N ILE A 560 -4.84 27.41 -9.53
CA ILE A 560 -6.02 26.79 -8.94
C ILE A 560 -5.65 26.23 -7.56
N CYS A 561 -6.43 26.55 -6.54
CA CYS A 561 -6.20 26.05 -5.18
C CYS A 561 -7.48 25.51 -4.54
N PHE A 562 -7.42 24.31 -3.99
CA PHE A 562 -8.47 23.68 -3.19
C PHE A 562 -8.18 23.81 -1.70
N HIS A 563 -9.17 24.27 -0.93
CA HIS A 563 -9.10 24.41 0.52
C HIS A 563 -10.22 23.57 1.19
N PRO A 564 -9.90 22.70 2.15
CA PRO A 564 -10.91 21.97 2.91
C PRO A 564 -11.67 22.94 3.83
N LEU A 565 -12.99 22.76 3.95
CA LEU A 565 -13.84 23.57 4.83
C LEU A 565 -14.69 22.69 5.76
N ALA A 566 -14.97 23.23 6.95
CA ALA A 566 -15.70 22.59 8.05
C ALA A 566 -15.15 21.20 8.44
N HIS A 567 -15.62 20.13 7.78
CA HIS A 567 -15.24 18.75 8.07
C HIS A 567 -14.74 17.96 6.83
N ALA A 568 -14.37 18.64 5.74
CA ALA A 568 -13.58 18.02 4.68
C ALA A 568 -12.13 17.82 5.14
N SER A 569 -11.45 16.75 4.70
CA SER A 569 -10.03 16.56 4.96
C SER A 569 -9.16 17.09 3.81
N LEU A 570 -7.93 17.49 4.13
CA LEU A 570 -6.96 17.97 3.14
C LEU A 570 -6.66 16.92 2.05
N GLY A 571 -6.65 15.63 2.42
CA GLY A 571 -6.50 14.51 1.48
C GLY A 571 -7.68 14.36 0.50
N GLN A 572 -8.92 14.65 0.92
CA GLN A 572 -10.07 14.69 0.00
C GLN A 572 -9.91 15.82 -1.03
N THR A 573 -9.46 17.01 -0.61
CA THR A 573 -9.17 18.12 -1.54
C THR A 573 -7.99 17.83 -2.46
N ALA A 574 -6.95 17.15 -1.98
CA ALA A 574 -5.83 16.70 -2.80
C ALA A 574 -6.27 15.74 -3.90
N GLY A 575 -7.12 14.75 -3.57
CA GLY A 575 -7.67 13.82 -4.56
C GLY A 575 -8.45 14.52 -5.67
N ILE A 576 -9.19 15.59 -5.34
CA ILE A 576 -9.91 16.41 -6.33
C ILE A 576 -8.93 17.24 -7.19
N ALA A 577 -7.89 17.81 -6.58
CA ALA A 577 -6.86 18.59 -7.27
C ALA A 577 -6.05 17.74 -8.27
N MET A 578 -5.63 16.54 -7.88
CA MET A 578 -4.94 15.58 -8.76
C MET A 578 -5.86 15.12 -9.90
N SER A 579 -7.13 14.79 -9.59
CA SER A 579 -8.10 14.39 -10.63
C SER A 579 -8.31 15.49 -11.68
N LEU A 580 -8.38 16.75 -11.27
CA LEU A 580 -8.50 17.90 -12.18
C LEU A 580 -7.23 18.12 -13.01
N ALA A 581 -6.04 17.92 -12.42
CA ALA A 581 -4.78 18.07 -13.13
C ALA A 581 -4.62 17.05 -14.27
N ALA A 582 -4.99 15.78 -14.02
CA ALA A 582 -5.02 14.74 -15.03
C ALA A 582 -5.99 15.09 -16.20
N ASP A 583 -7.16 15.67 -15.91
CA ASP A 583 -8.10 16.13 -16.95
C ASP A 583 -7.50 17.23 -17.83
N ILE A 584 -6.89 18.26 -17.21
CA ILE A 584 -6.34 19.41 -17.92
C ILE A 584 -5.10 19.01 -18.74
N GLY A 585 -4.23 18.18 -18.16
CA GLY A 585 -3.07 17.62 -18.86
C GLY A 585 -3.46 16.77 -20.06
N SER A 586 -4.39 15.82 -19.90
CA SER A 586 -4.80 14.89 -20.96
C SER A 586 -5.74 15.50 -22.01
N SER A 587 -6.77 16.21 -21.58
CA SER A 587 -7.88 16.65 -22.45
C SER A 587 -7.67 18.05 -23.04
N MET A 588 -6.87 18.90 -22.38
CA MET A 588 -6.60 20.28 -22.84
C MET A 588 -5.16 20.49 -23.33
N GLN A 589 -4.31 19.47 -23.17
CA GLN A 589 -2.89 19.47 -23.55
C GLN A 589 -2.15 20.70 -22.98
N ALA A 590 -2.42 21.01 -21.72
CA ALA A 590 -1.79 22.12 -20.99
C ALA A 590 -0.82 21.57 -19.93
N PRO A 591 0.46 22.02 -19.93
CA PRO A 591 1.43 21.59 -18.92
C PRO A 591 0.95 21.99 -17.52
N THR A 592 0.81 21.00 -16.64
CA THR A 592 0.16 21.18 -15.33
C THR A 592 1.07 20.77 -14.19
N PHE A 593 1.19 21.66 -13.20
CA PHE A 593 2.08 21.53 -12.05
C PHE A 593 1.30 21.42 -10.74
N LEU A 594 1.44 20.30 -10.04
CA LEU A 594 0.85 20.02 -8.75
C LEU A 594 1.66 20.62 -7.59
N TYR A 595 1.00 21.02 -6.50
CA TYR A 595 1.67 21.53 -5.30
C TYR A 595 0.89 21.28 -4.00
N GLY A 596 1.59 21.45 -2.86
CA GLY A 596 1.02 21.21 -1.54
C GLY A 596 0.61 19.74 -1.39
N ALA A 597 -0.50 19.47 -0.70
CA ALA A 597 -0.96 18.10 -0.44
C ALA A 597 -1.37 17.32 -1.71
N ALA A 598 -1.40 17.96 -2.89
CA ALA A 598 -1.70 17.34 -4.18
C ALA A 598 -0.44 16.85 -4.95
N HIS A 599 0.76 16.99 -4.38
CA HIS A 599 2.03 16.50 -4.94
C HIS A 599 2.73 15.59 -3.92
N GLU A 600 3.33 14.47 -4.35
CA GLU A 600 3.91 13.46 -3.43
C GLU A 600 4.93 14.05 -2.43
N GLU A 601 5.82 14.92 -2.90
CA GLU A 601 6.84 15.58 -2.06
C GLU A 601 6.34 16.86 -1.35
N ALA A 602 5.04 17.16 -1.41
CA ALA A 602 4.42 18.33 -0.81
C ALA A 602 5.03 19.71 -1.19
N ARG A 603 5.70 19.81 -2.34
CA ARG A 603 6.45 21.01 -2.80
C ARG A 603 5.59 22.28 -2.80
N THR A 604 6.22 23.42 -2.53
CA THR A 604 5.50 24.70 -2.33
C THR A 604 5.24 25.44 -3.64
N LEU A 605 4.13 26.18 -3.67
CA LEU A 605 3.72 27.04 -4.80
C LEU A 605 4.79 28.06 -5.19
N ASP A 606 5.51 28.61 -4.21
CA ASP A 606 6.56 29.60 -4.44
C ASP A 606 7.87 28.98 -4.96
N SER A 607 8.09 27.67 -4.83
CA SER A 607 9.23 27.00 -5.50
C SER A 607 8.96 26.85 -6.99
N ILE A 608 7.83 26.23 -7.36
CA ILE A 608 7.37 26.08 -8.75
C ILE A 608 7.37 27.44 -9.46
N ARG A 609 6.82 28.48 -8.82
CA ARG A 609 6.83 29.85 -9.38
C ARG A 609 8.23 30.46 -9.53
N ARG A 610 9.22 30.11 -8.69
CA ARG A 610 10.61 30.54 -8.91
C ARG A 610 11.25 29.82 -10.09
N GLU A 611 11.08 28.51 -10.16
CA GLU A 611 11.66 27.64 -11.19
C GLU A 611 11.09 27.95 -12.59
N LEU A 612 9.80 28.24 -12.67
CA LEU A 612 9.10 28.68 -13.89
C LEU A 612 9.17 30.20 -14.13
N GLY A 613 9.94 30.95 -13.35
CA GLY A 613 10.26 32.36 -13.62
C GLY A 613 9.22 33.42 -13.27
N TYR A 614 8.06 33.05 -12.69
CA TYR A 614 6.92 33.92 -12.33
C TYR A 614 7.33 35.27 -11.72
N PHE A 615 8.28 35.28 -10.78
CA PHE A 615 8.69 36.47 -10.03
C PHE A 615 9.57 37.46 -10.83
N LYS A 616 9.86 37.20 -12.11
CA LYS A 616 10.59 38.12 -12.99
C LYS A 616 9.64 38.69 -14.06
N PRO A 617 9.48 40.02 -14.18
CA PRO A 617 8.84 40.64 -15.33
C PRO A 617 9.48 40.14 -16.63
N ASN A 618 8.65 39.88 -17.64
CA ASN A 618 9.11 39.43 -18.96
C ASN A 618 9.08 40.57 -20.01
N SER A 619 8.42 41.69 -19.68
CA SER A 619 8.33 42.94 -20.46
C SER A 619 9.22 44.04 -19.87
N SER A 620 9.10 45.27 -20.40
CA SER A 620 9.69 46.48 -19.85
C SER A 620 9.12 46.84 -18.46
N GLY A 621 9.97 47.34 -17.56
CA GLY A 621 9.55 47.86 -16.26
C GLY A 621 9.09 46.78 -15.28
N THR A 622 7.82 46.85 -14.87
CA THR A 622 7.19 45.99 -13.86
C THR A 622 6.11 45.08 -14.43
N GLU A 623 5.94 45.04 -15.76
CA GLU A 623 4.82 44.33 -16.40
C GLU A 623 5.14 42.90 -16.86
N TRP A 624 4.09 42.08 -16.88
CA TRP A 624 4.08 40.76 -17.49
C TRP A 624 3.21 40.78 -18.75
N ALA A 625 3.87 40.75 -19.92
CA ALA A 625 3.27 40.85 -21.25
C ALA A 625 3.57 39.59 -22.10
N GLY A 626 2.57 39.08 -22.83
CA GLY A 626 2.73 37.95 -23.75
C GLY A 626 3.01 36.59 -23.11
N GLY A 627 3.09 35.57 -23.96
CA GLY A 627 3.30 34.16 -23.56
C GLY A 627 4.71 33.83 -23.05
N PRO A 628 4.98 32.57 -22.67
CA PRO A 628 6.31 32.10 -22.31
C PRO A 628 7.32 32.29 -23.44
N LYS A 629 8.56 32.65 -23.08
CA LYS A 629 9.65 32.95 -24.03
C LYS A 629 10.29 31.72 -24.66
N SER A 630 10.09 30.52 -24.10
CA SER A 630 10.48 29.24 -24.68
C SER A 630 9.34 28.24 -24.54
N GLU A 631 9.22 27.34 -25.52
CA GLU A 631 8.28 26.21 -25.50
C GLU A 631 8.79 25.06 -24.62
N SER A 632 10.10 25.03 -24.30
CA SER A 632 10.70 24.06 -23.37
C SER A 632 10.60 24.54 -21.92
N LEU A 633 9.94 23.77 -21.05
CA LEU A 633 9.85 24.08 -19.63
C LEU A 633 11.11 23.64 -18.85
N PRO A 634 11.60 24.43 -17.86
CA PRO A 634 12.79 24.09 -17.08
C PRO A 634 12.53 23.03 -15.99
N LEU A 635 11.26 22.83 -15.63
CA LEU A 635 10.80 21.76 -14.74
C LEU A 635 9.84 20.87 -15.54
N LYS A 636 9.94 19.56 -15.38
CA LYS A 636 9.00 18.61 -15.99
C LYS A 636 7.61 18.78 -15.34
N PRO A 637 6.53 18.95 -16.12
CA PRO A 637 5.16 18.87 -15.61
C PRO A 637 4.88 17.50 -14.98
N ASP A 638 3.95 17.47 -14.02
CA ASP A 638 3.47 16.22 -13.44
C ASP A 638 2.38 15.61 -14.32
N GLU A 639 1.54 16.48 -14.92
CA GLU A 639 0.46 16.13 -15.83
C GLU A 639 0.53 16.97 -17.13
N GLY A 640 0.18 16.37 -18.26
CA GLY A 640 0.20 17.03 -19.58
C GLY A 640 1.57 17.04 -20.29
N PRO A 641 1.68 17.72 -21.44
CA PRO A 641 2.87 17.73 -22.27
C PRO A 641 4.01 18.58 -21.68
N THR A 642 5.27 18.22 -21.98
CA THR A 642 6.46 19.02 -21.58
C THR A 642 6.61 20.31 -22.40
N GLN A 643 5.99 20.39 -23.58
CA GLN A 643 5.96 21.58 -24.43
C GLN A 643 4.85 22.53 -23.99
N VAL A 644 5.15 23.81 -23.83
CA VAL A 644 4.15 24.83 -23.48
C VAL A 644 3.61 25.57 -24.70
N SER A 645 2.29 25.55 -24.87
CA SER A 645 1.59 26.40 -25.85
C SER A 645 1.66 27.85 -25.40
N ARG A 646 2.18 28.74 -26.26
CA ARG A 646 2.39 30.15 -25.96
C ARG A 646 1.10 30.89 -25.55
N ALA A 647 0.01 30.62 -26.25
CA ALA A 647 -1.31 31.21 -25.99
C ALA A 647 -1.98 30.72 -24.69
N LYS A 648 -1.61 29.53 -24.17
CA LYS A 648 -2.18 28.97 -22.92
C LYS A 648 -1.29 29.19 -21.70
N GLY A 649 0.03 29.13 -21.88
CA GLY A 649 0.99 28.99 -20.79
C GLY A 649 0.80 27.69 -20.01
N VAL A 650 1.14 27.71 -18.71
CA VAL A 650 1.06 26.54 -17.81
C VAL A 650 0.08 26.77 -16.66
N VAL A 651 -0.46 25.68 -16.11
CA VAL A 651 -1.44 25.71 -15.01
C VAL A 651 -0.81 25.18 -13.72
N VAL A 652 -0.94 25.91 -12.61
CA VAL A 652 -0.47 25.45 -11.29
C VAL A 652 -1.67 25.10 -10.39
N ILE A 653 -1.77 23.84 -9.95
CA ILE A 653 -2.93 23.30 -9.22
C ILE A 653 -2.46 22.74 -7.87
N GLY A 654 -3.20 22.95 -6.79
CA GLY A 654 -2.85 22.34 -5.52
C GLY A 654 -3.95 22.30 -4.48
N ALA A 655 -3.62 21.66 -3.35
CA ALA A 655 -4.46 21.60 -2.17
C ALA A 655 -3.66 22.01 -0.93
N THR A 656 -4.20 22.96 -0.16
CA THR A 656 -3.55 23.48 1.06
C THR A 656 -4.56 23.64 2.20
N PRO A 657 -4.09 23.83 3.45
CA PRO A 657 -4.89 24.49 4.49
C PRO A 657 -5.50 25.83 4.01
N TRP A 658 -6.37 26.41 4.83
CA TRP A 658 -6.94 27.72 4.54
C TRP A 658 -5.84 28.80 4.46
N VAL A 659 -5.92 29.64 3.43
CA VAL A 659 -5.01 30.77 3.18
C VAL A 659 -5.87 32.00 2.88
N ASP A 660 -5.48 33.13 3.44
CA ASP A 660 -6.04 34.45 3.13
C ASP A 660 -5.05 35.30 2.33
N ASN A 661 -5.60 36.25 1.58
CA ASN A 661 -4.86 37.18 0.74
C ASN A 661 -5.19 38.59 1.21
N TYR A 662 -4.20 39.32 1.69
CA TYR A 662 -4.33 40.66 2.26
C TYR A 662 -3.31 41.59 1.59
N ASN A 663 -3.79 42.62 0.90
CA ASN A 663 -2.95 43.58 0.19
C ASN A 663 -2.91 44.89 0.97
N VAL A 664 -1.74 45.52 1.04
CA VAL A 664 -1.56 46.82 1.70
C VAL A 664 -1.03 47.83 0.66
N PRO A 665 -1.82 48.85 0.27
CA PRO A 665 -1.37 49.92 -0.61
C PRO A 665 -0.27 50.78 0.04
N VAL A 666 0.70 51.21 -0.76
CA VAL A 666 1.79 52.11 -0.39
C VAL A 666 1.92 53.17 -1.49
N PHE A 667 1.87 54.44 -1.09
CA PHE A 667 1.89 55.57 -2.00
C PHE A 667 3.33 55.97 -2.33
N SER A 668 3.98 55.14 -3.16
CA SER A 668 5.37 55.31 -3.57
C SER A 668 5.68 54.52 -4.84
N ASN A 669 6.49 55.12 -5.71
CA ASN A 669 6.96 54.50 -6.96
C ASN A 669 8.34 53.83 -6.84
N ASP A 670 9.00 53.90 -5.66
CA ASP A 670 10.24 53.13 -5.42
C ASP A 670 9.94 51.64 -5.19
N MET A 671 9.83 50.92 -6.29
CA MET A 671 9.73 49.45 -6.32
C MET A 671 10.97 48.73 -5.78
N ALA A 672 12.12 49.38 -5.58
CA ALA A 672 13.26 48.79 -4.88
C ALA A 672 13.06 48.84 -3.36
N ALA A 673 12.60 49.97 -2.80
CA ALA A 673 12.16 50.07 -1.40
C ALA A 673 11.00 49.12 -1.11
N LEU A 674 9.97 49.08 -1.96
CA LEU A 674 8.84 48.19 -1.71
C LEU A 674 9.26 46.71 -1.70
N ARG A 675 10.26 46.34 -2.51
CA ARG A 675 10.89 44.99 -2.45
C ARG A 675 11.69 44.78 -1.16
N ARG A 676 12.33 45.81 -0.57
CA ARG A 676 12.93 45.74 0.78
C ARG A 676 11.86 45.52 1.85
N ILE A 677 10.79 46.31 1.83
CA ILE A 677 9.64 46.21 2.75
C ILE A 677 9.00 44.82 2.64
N ALA A 678 8.57 44.39 1.44
CA ALA A 678 7.97 43.07 1.24
C ALA A 678 8.89 41.91 1.68
N LYS A 679 10.22 42.02 1.48
CA LYS A 679 11.18 41.05 2.02
C LYS A 679 11.17 41.04 3.55
N ARG A 680 11.13 42.20 4.21
CA ARG A 680 11.12 42.33 5.69
C ARG A 680 9.78 41.96 6.33
N VAL A 681 8.65 42.09 5.62
CA VAL A 681 7.33 41.58 6.07
C VAL A 681 7.26 40.05 5.95
N SER A 682 7.80 39.50 4.86
CA SER A 682 7.78 38.06 4.57
C SER A 682 8.61 37.25 5.58
N GLY A 683 8.05 36.16 6.11
CA GLY A 683 8.76 35.30 7.06
C GLY A 683 10.05 34.71 6.49
N ARG A 684 10.16 34.55 5.16
CA ARG A 684 11.40 34.13 4.48
C ARG A 684 12.54 35.15 4.59
N GLY A 685 12.24 36.43 4.82
CA GLY A 685 13.23 37.49 5.04
C GLY A 685 13.44 37.86 6.51
N GLY A 686 12.93 37.05 7.45
CA GLY A 686 13.00 37.34 8.89
C GLY A 686 11.79 38.09 9.45
N GLY A 687 10.73 38.27 8.64
CA GLY A 687 9.50 38.95 9.01
C GLY A 687 8.48 38.09 9.76
N LEU A 688 7.20 38.38 9.51
CA LEU A 688 6.08 37.71 10.18
C LEU A 688 6.03 36.20 9.82
N PRO A 689 5.93 35.30 10.82
CA PRO A 689 5.92 33.86 10.56
C PRO A 689 4.67 33.47 9.76
N SER A 690 4.83 32.51 8.84
CA SER A 690 3.76 32.02 7.96
C SER A 690 3.12 33.09 7.05
N VAL A 691 3.78 34.24 6.85
CA VAL A 691 3.41 35.25 5.83
C VAL A 691 4.36 35.18 4.63
N GLN A 692 3.82 35.15 3.41
CA GLN A 692 4.56 35.37 2.17
C GLN A 692 4.14 36.70 1.54
N ALA A 693 5.02 37.70 1.50
CA ALA A 693 4.75 39.01 0.91
C ALA A 693 5.53 39.23 -0.40
N MET A 694 4.94 39.99 -1.33
CA MET A 694 5.61 40.47 -2.55
C MET A 694 5.22 41.93 -2.87
N ALA A 695 6.10 42.63 -3.58
CA ALA A 695 5.89 44.01 -4.03
C ALA A 695 5.32 44.00 -5.46
N LEU A 696 4.17 44.65 -5.67
CA LEU A 696 3.49 44.76 -6.96
C LEU A 696 3.22 46.24 -7.32
N ALA A 697 3.16 46.56 -8.61
CA ALA A 697 2.72 47.89 -9.07
C ALA A 697 1.21 47.90 -9.30
N HIS A 698 0.51 48.95 -8.85
CA HIS A 698 -0.95 49.06 -8.92
C HIS A 698 -1.38 50.43 -9.47
N GLY A 699 -0.98 50.69 -10.70
CA GLY A 699 -1.20 51.96 -11.39
C GLY A 699 0.09 52.79 -11.44
N ASN A 700 -0.06 54.10 -11.66
CA ASN A 700 1.07 54.99 -11.90
C ASN A 700 1.77 55.44 -10.61
N ASP A 701 1.00 55.63 -9.53
CA ASP A 701 1.44 56.28 -8.27
C ASP A 701 1.11 55.47 -7.00
N VAL A 702 0.66 54.23 -7.17
CA VAL A 702 0.34 53.31 -6.08
C VAL A 702 1.03 51.97 -6.34
N THR A 703 1.64 51.43 -5.30
CA THR A 703 2.22 50.08 -5.30
C THR A 703 1.69 49.32 -4.09
N GLU A 704 1.74 47.98 -4.09
CA GLU A 704 1.16 47.16 -3.03
C GLU A 704 2.15 46.16 -2.44
N VAL A 705 2.09 45.98 -1.13
CA VAL A 705 2.64 44.81 -0.44
C VAL A 705 1.55 43.75 -0.36
N ALA A 706 1.49 42.87 -1.37
CA ALA A 706 0.53 41.79 -1.46
C ALA A 706 0.98 40.60 -0.61
N CYS A 707 0.20 40.23 0.40
CA CYS A 707 0.53 39.18 1.39
C CYS A 707 -0.40 37.97 1.30
N ASN A 708 0.20 36.77 1.24
CA ASN A 708 -0.49 35.50 1.50
C ASN A 708 -0.27 35.12 2.97
N LEU A 709 -1.37 34.97 3.72
CA LEU A 709 -1.37 34.56 5.11
C LEU A 709 -1.58 33.04 5.16
N LEU A 710 -0.50 32.27 5.32
CA LEU A 710 -0.55 30.80 5.25
C LEU A 710 -1.16 30.16 6.51
N GLU A 711 -1.18 30.89 7.62
CA GLU A 711 -1.84 30.51 8.87
C GLU A 711 -2.55 31.73 9.49
N PRO A 712 -3.72 32.17 8.96
CA PRO A 712 -4.40 33.38 9.42
C PRO A 712 -4.73 33.39 10.93
N ASN A 713 -4.92 32.21 11.52
CA ASN A 713 -5.12 32.02 12.97
C ASN A 713 -3.91 32.43 13.84
N LYS A 714 -2.74 32.67 13.26
CA LYS A 714 -1.51 33.13 13.96
C LYS A 714 -1.14 34.58 13.62
N VAL A 715 -1.39 34.99 12.37
CA VAL A 715 -1.07 36.32 11.86
C VAL A 715 -2.24 36.80 10.99
N GLY A 716 -3.04 37.71 11.52
CA GLY A 716 -4.10 38.38 10.79
C GLY A 716 -3.59 39.55 9.93
N GLY A 717 -4.49 40.12 9.12
CA GLY A 717 -4.20 41.29 8.29
C GLY A 717 -3.87 42.54 9.12
N ASP A 718 -4.39 42.65 10.34
CA ASP A 718 -4.08 43.69 11.32
C ASP A 718 -2.58 43.77 11.64
N ARG A 719 -1.94 42.61 11.89
CA ARG A 719 -0.50 42.52 12.18
C ARG A 719 0.35 42.80 10.95
N VAL A 720 -0.13 42.44 9.76
CA VAL A 720 0.53 42.75 8.49
C VAL A 720 0.43 44.24 8.17
N GLN A 721 -0.73 44.86 8.37
CA GLN A 721 -0.93 46.31 8.23
C GLN A 721 0.05 47.07 9.13
N GLN A 722 0.10 46.73 10.43
CA GLN A 722 1.01 47.36 11.39
C GLN A 722 2.49 47.23 10.99
N GLU A 723 2.93 46.05 10.52
CA GLU A 723 4.33 45.84 10.12
C GLU A 723 4.67 46.54 8.80
N VAL A 724 3.75 46.60 7.83
CA VAL A 724 3.92 47.39 6.60
C VAL A 724 3.99 48.88 6.93
N GLU A 725 3.09 49.41 7.77
CA GLU A 725 3.14 50.80 8.24
C GLU A 725 4.43 51.13 8.98
N ARG A 726 4.92 50.22 9.83
CA ARG A 726 6.16 50.38 10.58
C ARG A 726 7.37 50.45 9.65
N LEU A 727 7.46 49.54 8.67
CA LEU A 727 8.54 49.46 7.69
C LEU A 727 8.51 50.59 6.65
N ALA A 728 7.32 50.98 6.19
CA ALA A 728 7.15 52.10 5.28
C ALA A 728 7.54 53.43 5.93
N ARG A 729 7.25 53.61 7.23
CA ARG A 729 7.67 54.79 8.00
C ARG A 729 9.20 54.91 8.13
N GLU A 730 9.92 53.78 8.22
CA GLU A 730 11.40 53.78 8.15
C GLU A 730 11.93 54.24 6.78
N GLU A 731 11.19 53.93 5.70
CA GLU A 731 11.54 54.27 4.31
C GLU A 731 10.87 55.59 3.83
N GLY A 732 10.22 56.35 4.73
CA GLY A 732 9.61 57.66 4.46
C GLY A 732 8.27 57.64 3.69
N MET A 733 7.58 56.50 3.63
CA MET A 733 6.43 56.29 2.73
C MET A 733 5.07 56.30 3.44
N ALA A 734 4.06 56.84 2.77
CA ALA A 734 2.67 56.79 3.22
C ALA A 734 2.01 55.45 2.85
N VAL A 735 1.15 54.94 3.73
CA VAL A 735 0.51 53.62 3.62
C VAL A 735 -1.00 53.75 3.66
N GLY A 736 -1.69 53.06 2.76
CA GLY A 736 -3.14 52.97 2.71
C GLY A 736 -3.67 51.85 3.61
N LYS A 737 -4.98 51.88 3.88
CA LYS A 737 -5.65 50.81 4.62
C LYS A 737 -5.74 49.55 3.76
N GLY A 738 -5.07 48.48 4.18
CA GLY A 738 -5.07 47.21 3.48
C GLY A 738 -6.41 46.48 3.52
N TYR A 739 -6.63 45.61 2.53
CA TYR A 739 -7.88 44.91 2.27
C TYR A 739 -7.67 43.43 1.95
N PHE A 740 -8.71 42.61 2.20
CA PHE A 740 -8.72 41.21 1.79
C PHE A 740 -9.24 41.06 0.36
N THR A 741 -8.60 40.23 -0.46
CA THR A 741 -9.03 39.96 -1.84
C THR A 741 -10.12 38.87 -1.94
N ASP A 742 -10.61 38.36 -0.82
CA ASP A 742 -11.64 37.32 -0.76
C ASP A 742 -12.42 37.36 0.57
N LEU A 743 -13.53 36.63 0.63
CA LEU A 743 -14.39 36.53 1.83
C LEU A 743 -13.77 35.64 2.91
N SER A 744 -14.09 35.91 4.18
CA SER A 744 -13.67 35.08 5.32
C SER A 744 -14.23 33.66 5.25
N GLN A 745 -13.59 32.74 5.98
CA GLN A 745 -13.97 31.33 6.01
C GLN A 745 -15.44 31.13 6.44
N GLU A 746 -15.90 31.91 7.39
CA GLU A 746 -17.24 31.88 7.99
C GLU A 746 -18.30 32.35 6.98
N GLU A 747 -18.06 33.48 6.31
CA GLU A 747 -18.99 34.03 5.32
C GLU A 747 -19.07 33.13 4.08
N ILE A 748 -17.97 32.51 3.65
CA ILE A 748 -17.98 31.49 2.59
C ILE A 748 -18.81 30.26 3.00
N VAL A 749 -18.62 29.73 4.20
CA VAL A 749 -19.42 28.59 4.72
C VAL A 749 -20.90 28.98 4.84
N LYS A 750 -21.20 30.18 5.34
CA LYS A 750 -22.56 30.73 5.49
C LYS A 750 -23.26 30.92 4.14
N ARG A 751 -22.57 31.42 3.11
CA ARG A 751 -23.10 31.47 1.72
C ARG A 751 -23.36 30.08 1.15
N CYS A 752 -22.43 29.14 1.33
CA CYS A 752 -22.59 27.74 0.92
C CYS A 752 -23.81 27.06 1.59
N LEU A 753 -24.04 27.34 2.88
CA LEU A 753 -25.19 26.84 3.63
C LEU A 753 -26.51 27.49 3.19
N LYS A 754 -26.54 28.81 2.97
CA LYS A 754 -27.72 29.55 2.45
C LYS A 754 -28.16 29.04 1.08
N LEU A 755 -27.26 29.08 0.09
CA LEU A 755 -27.51 28.57 -1.27
C LEU A 755 -27.94 27.09 -1.20
N GLY A 756 -27.27 26.34 -0.33
CA GLY A 756 -27.58 24.95 -0.03
C GLY A 756 -28.88 24.68 0.74
N SER A 757 -29.75 25.68 0.95
CA SER A 757 -31.10 25.57 1.50
C SER A 757 -32.18 25.76 0.44
N PHE A 758 -31.99 26.67 -0.53
CA PHE A 758 -32.95 26.91 -1.62
C PHE A 758 -33.17 25.65 -2.47
N TYR A 759 -32.10 24.99 -2.91
CA TYR A 759 -32.18 23.76 -3.69
C TYR A 759 -32.81 22.55 -2.97
N VAL A 760 -33.08 22.65 -1.66
CA VAL A 760 -33.83 21.62 -0.92
C VAL A 760 -35.33 21.89 -1.03
N THR A 761 -35.75 23.15 -0.84
CA THR A 761 -37.16 23.57 -0.90
C THR A 761 -37.76 23.66 -2.32
N GLU A 762 -36.98 23.28 -3.35
CA GLU A 762 -37.47 23.01 -4.71
C GLU A 762 -37.66 21.50 -4.93
N ASN A 763 -36.65 20.67 -4.61
CA ASN A 763 -36.73 19.20 -4.69
C ASN A 763 -37.78 18.57 -3.74
N GLU A 764 -38.20 19.29 -2.70
CA GLU A 764 -39.30 18.93 -1.79
C GLU A 764 -40.66 19.53 -2.22
N ARG A 765 -40.74 20.14 -3.42
CA ARG A 765 -41.99 20.55 -4.10
C ARG A 765 -42.23 19.86 -5.44
N GLU A 766 -41.24 19.16 -5.99
CA GLU A 766 -41.37 18.26 -7.15
C GLU A 766 -41.59 16.78 -6.73
N LYS A 767 -42.11 16.56 -5.51
CA LYS A 767 -42.43 15.24 -4.92
C LYS A 767 -43.68 15.33 -4.05
#